data_AF-A0A9Q1LND4-F1
#
_entry.id   AF-A0A9Q1LND4-F1
#
_cell.length_a   1.000
_cell.length_b   1.000
_cell.length_c   1.000
_cell.angle_alpha   90.00
_cell.angle_beta   90.00
_cell.angle_gamma   90.00
#
_symmetry.space_group_name_H-M   'P 1'
#
loop_
_entity.id
_entity.type
_entity.pdbx_description
1 polymer ?
#
loop_
_entity_poly.entity_id
_entity_poly.type
_entity_poly.pdbx_seq_one_letter_code
_entity_poly.pdbx_strand_id
1 'polypeptide(L)'
;MAGNEWINSYLEAILDVGPPINDPKSSLLLRERGRFSPARYFVEEVITGFDETDLHRSWVRASSIRDSQERNTRLENMCWRIWNLTRKKKQLEGEEAQRVAKRHRERERARREATVDMSDLSDGEKIDIVGDLSAHGDSVRGRMSRVCSVDAMANWSNQYMEKKLYIVLISLHGLIRGENMELGRDSDTGGQVKYVVELARALGMMPGVYRVDLLTRQVSAPDVDWTYGEPTEMINLTDSEAMHEVGESGGAYIIRIPFGPKDKYIPKELLWPHIPEFVDGALSHIVQMSKVLGEQTGSGQPLWPVVIHGHYADAGESAALLSGALNVPMVLTGHSLGRDKLEQLLKQGRQPKEEINATYKIMRRIEAEELSLDVSEMIITSTRQEIDEQWNLYDGFDPKIERKLRARAKRNVSCYGRFMPRAMVIPPGMEFHHIVPHEGDMDGEAEGNEHNVGNADPPIWLEIMRFFTNPHKPMILALARPDPKKNLITLVKAFGECRQLRELANLTLVMGNRDVIDEMSSTNSSVLVSIIKLIDKYDLYGQVAYPKHHKQSDVPEIYRLAAKSKGVFINPAFIEPFGLTLIEAAAHGLPIVATKNGGPVDIHRVLDNGLLVDPHAQHSVADALLKLVADKQLWARCRDNGLRNIHLFSWPEHCKTYLAQVMSCKQRQTRWKRNEDECSYSEPDSPEDSLRDIKDLSLSLKLSLDGDKNEKSGTSVTALDFMENASKKKSQLDNMVSTQSVSRSMEKAEQSKFQLSRRRKLIVIAADCDTAAGLADVTKTIIEIVKKYKSASSFGFILSTALTITEVQSFLELSKFKPHDFDAYICNSGGEVYYPCLNSEEKPSGPSFTVDSDYQTHIDYRWGGEDLRKTIIRWADSLNGKVKNKAEIAIKEIDSASAHCFSFRIKDQSLVPPVKEVRRLLRIQALRCHAIYCQSGSRLNVIPVLASRSQALRYMFIRWGINLSNLVVFAGGSGDTDYELLVGGVHKTVVLKGVCTDASKVHSNRNYPLEHVLPAMNPNIVDCGSCSQEDISVALNNLGFSKE
;
A
#
# COMPACT_ATOMS: atom_id res chain seq x y z
N MET A 1 4.33 -50.37 25.28
CA MET A 1 4.87 -50.66 23.94
C MET A 1 4.02 -51.74 23.30
N ALA A 2 3.11 -51.35 22.41
CA ALA A 2 2.43 -52.17 21.42
C ALA A 2 1.99 -51.19 20.33
N GLY A 3 2.87 -50.96 19.35
CA GLY A 3 2.67 -49.99 18.28
C GLY A 3 2.81 -50.68 16.92
N ASN A 4 1.84 -50.40 16.05
CA ASN A 4 1.88 -50.59 14.59
C ASN A 4 1.59 -51.98 14.00
N GLU A 5 0.37 -52.50 14.17
CA GLU A 5 -0.13 -53.62 13.31
C GLU A 5 -1.32 -53.22 12.41
N TRP A 6 -2.15 -52.26 12.82
CA TRP A 6 -3.35 -51.91 12.04
C TRP A 6 -3.10 -50.93 10.89
N ILE A 7 -1.99 -50.17 10.85
CA ILE A 7 -1.64 -49.28 9.71
C ILE A 7 -1.12 -50.09 8.51
N ASN A 8 -0.63 -51.30 8.75
CA ASN A 8 -0.45 -52.31 7.71
C ASN A 8 -1.81 -52.86 7.22
N SER A 9 -2.77 -53.08 8.13
CA SER A 9 -4.15 -53.46 7.74
C SER A 9 -4.94 -52.33 7.06
N TYR A 10 -4.59 -51.07 7.30
CA TYR A 10 -5.36 -49.92 6.82
C TYR A 10 -5.02 -49.47 5.40
N LEU A 11 -3.81 -49.78 4.93
CA LEU A 11 -3.45 -49.59 3.53
C LEU A 11 -4.07 -50.67 2.63
N GLU A 12 -4.44 -51.84 3.19
CA GLU A 12 -5.13 -52.90 2.47
C GLU A 12 -6.58 -52.51 2.10
N ALA A 13 -7.32 -51.83 2.98
CA ALA A 13 -8.72 -51.48 2.75
C ALA A 13 -8.96 -50.30 1.76
N ILE A 14 -7.92 -49.54 1.41
CA ILE A 14 -8.02 -48.39 0.48
C ILE A 14 -8.00 -48.86 -0.99
N LEU A 15 -7.61 -50.11 -1.26
CA LEU A 15 -7.40 -50.66 -2.61
C LEU A 15 -8.38 -51.76 -3.05
N ASP A 16 -9.41 -52.08 -2.27
CA ASP A 16 -10.35 -53.14 -2.65
C ASP A 16 -11.32 -52.65 -3.75
N VAL A 17 -10.91 -52.88 -5.00
CA VAL A 17 -11.66 -52.63 -6.23
C VAL A 17 -12.62 -53.82 -6.47
N GLY A 18 -13.89 -53.68 -6.09
CA GLY A 18 -15.03 -54.54 -6.52
C GLY A 18 -15.31 -55.81 -5.68
N PRO A 19 -16.57 -56.32 -5.64
CA PRO A 19 -17.03 -57.37 -4.70
C PRO A 19 -16.95 -58.80 -5.32
N PRO A 20 -17.29 -59.93 -4.63
CA PRO A 20 -17.90 -60.11 -3.28
C PRO A 20 -17.30 -61.23 -2.38
N ILE A 21 -17.84 -61.37 -1.16
CA ILE A 21 -18.32 -62.60 -0.45
C ILE A 21 -17.95 -62.66 1.06
N ASN A 22 -19.03 -62.56 1.86
CA ASN A 22 -19.34 -63.13 3.19
C ASN A 22 -18.44 -62.92 4.43
N ASP A 23 -18.98 -62.06 5.30
CA ASP A 23 -19.19 -62.27 6.76
C ASP A 23 -18.05 -61.90 7.76
N PRO A 24 -18.38 -61.62 9.04
CA PRO A 24 -18.37 -60.25 9.53
C PRO A 24 -17.60 -60.08 10.85
N LYS A 25 -16.72 -59.08 10.94
CA LYS A 25 -16.47 -58.24 12.13
C LYS A 25 -15.22 -57.38 11.89
N SER A 26 -15.29 -56.16 12.43
CA SER A 26 -14.23 -55.13 12.51
C SER A 26 -13.82 -54.37 11.24
N SER A 27 -14.67 -53.44 10.74
CA SER A 27 -14.16 -52.26 9.98
C SER A 27 -15.15 -51.10 9.78
N LEU A 28 -16.28 -51.03 10.51
CA LEU A 28 -17.37 -50.09 10.16
C LEU A 28 -17.21 -48.63 10.64
N LEU A 29 -16.21 -48.26 11.46
CA LEU A 29 -16.19 -46.92 12.09
C LEU A 29 -15.56 -45.78 11.25
N LEU A 30 -14.94 -46.08 10.11
CA LEU A 30 -14.20 -45.08 9.32
C LEU A 30 -14.85 -44.74 7.96
N ARG A 31 -15.90 -45.46 7.56
CA ARG A 31 -16.66 -45.17 6.32
C ARG A 31 -17.85 -44.22 6.51
N GLU A 32 -18.32 -43.98 7.74
CA GLU A 32 -19.48 -43.10 8.02
C GLU A 32 -19.17 -41.58 8.05
N ARG A 33 -17.95 -41.18 7.72
CA ARG A 33 -17.59 -39.77 7.51
C ARG A 33 -17.43 -39.54 6.01
N GLY A 34 -18.50 -39.04 5.38
CA GLY A 34 -18.56 -38.68 3.97
C GLY A 34 -17.31 -37.90 3.56
N ARG A 35 -16.53 -38.52 2.67
CA ARG A 35 -15.23 -38.09 2.12
C ARG A 35 -14.04 -38.18 3.08
N PHE A 36 -13.66 -39.41 3.43
CA PHE A 36 -12.24 -39.73 3.60
C PHE A 36 -11.54 -39.38 2.28
N SER A 37 -10.75 -38.31 2.26
CA SER A 37 -9.74 -38.10 1.22
C SER A 37 -8.50 -38.82 1.73
N PRO A 38 -8.12 -39.98 1.14
CA PRO A 38 -6.92 -40.68 1.55
C PRO A 38 -5.71 -39.74 1.49
N ALA A 39 -5.65 -38.89 0.46
CA ALA A 39 -4.60 -37.91 0.28
C ALA A 39 -4.53 -36.88 1.43
N ARG A 40 -5.67 -36.34 1.89
CA ARG A 40 -5.68 -35.33 2.95
C ARG A 40 -5.36 -35.91 4.32
N TYR A 41 -5.97 -37.04 4.67
CA TYR A 41 -5.66 -37.78 5.90
C TYR A 41 -4.18 -38.19 5.93
N PHE A 42 -3.67 -38.67 4.80
CA PHE A 42 -2.27 -39.05 4.69
C PHE A 42 -1.31 -37.86 4.85
N VAL A 43 -1.66 -36.69 4.31
CA VAL A 43 -0.84 -35.48 4.46
C VAL A 43 -0.94 -34.86 5.86
N GLU A 44 -2.10 -34.93 6.51
CA GLU A 44 -2.36 -34.29 7.83
C GLU A 44 -2.14 -35.21 9.04
N GLU A 45 -2.16 -36.53 8.89
CA GLU A 45 -1.93 -37.49 9.98
C GLU A 45 -0.65 -38.33 9.77
N VAL A 46 -0.38 -38.80 8.54
CA VAL A 46 0.78 -39.67 8.27
C VAL A 46 2.07 -38.88 8.05
N ILE A 47 2.03 -37.78 7.29
CA ILE A 47 3.22 -36.96 7.01
C ILE A 47 3.59 -36.06 8.19
N THR A 48 2.61 -35.59 8.96
CA THR A 48 2.80 -34.66 10.10
C THR A 48 2.87 -35.35 11.46
N GLY A 49 2.23 -36.52 11.62
CA GLY A 49 2.17 -37.23 12.89
C GLY A 49 3.33 -38.20 13.13
N PHE A 50 4.10 -38.58 12.10
CA PHE A 50 5.18 -39.57 12.21
C PHE A 50 6.56 -38.95 12.02
N ASP A 51 7.53 -39.43 12.81
CA ASP A 51 8.91 -39.01 12.70
C ASP A 51 9.55 -39.54 11.39
N GLU A 52 10.34 -38.69 10.74
CA GLU A 52 11.04 -38.99 9.48
C GLU A 52 11.90 -40.26 9.62
N THR A 53 12.54 -40.43 10.77
CA THR A 53 13.39 -41.57 11.11
C THR A 53 12.60 -42.88 11.18
N ASP A 54 11.34 -42.83 11.61
CA ASP A 54 10.44 -43.99 11.65
C ASP A 54 9.94 -44.38 10.26
N LEU A 55 9.63 -43.39 9.43
CA LEU A 55 9.25 -43.60 8.03
C LEU A 55 10.42 -44.16 7.20
N HIS A 56 11.65 -43.68 7.43
CA HIS A 56 12.86 -44.22 6.81
C HIS A 56 13.10 -45.68 7.23
N ARG A 57 13.00 -45.99 8.53
CA ARG A 57 13.10 -47.38 9.03
C ARG A 57 12.05 -48.30 8.39
N SER A 58 10.85 -47.78 8.16
CA SER A 58 9.76 -48.53 7.52
C SER A 58 10.04 -48.81 6.04
N TRP A 59 10.58 -47.83 5.29
CA TRP A 59 11.02 -48.05 3.90
C TRP A 59 12.18 -49.05 3.81
N VAL A 60 13.21 -48.92 4.67
CA VAL A 60 14.34 -49.85 4.71
C VAL A 60 13.86 -51.27 4.98
N ARG A 61 12.92 -51.47 5.92
CA ARG A 61 12.31 -52.78 6.19
C ARG A 61 11.58 -53.33 4.96
N ALA A 62 10.72 -52.52 4.32
CA ALA A 62 10.01 -52.93 3.10
C ALA A 62 10.96 -53.29 1.95
N SER A 63 12.09 -52.57 1.80
CA SER A 63 13.09 -52.84 0.76
C SER A 63 13.96 -54.08 1.04
N SER A 64 14.03 -54.52 2.30
CA SER A 64 14.92 -55.61 2.75
C SER A 64 14.26 -57.01 2.74
N ILE A 65 12.98 -57.11 2.37
CA ILE A 65 12.24 -58.38 2.29
C ILE A 65 12.82 -59.21 1.13
N ARG A 66 13.46 -60.35 1.44
CA ARG A 66 14.23 -61.18 0.50
C ARG A 66 13.41 -62.23 -0.23
N ASP A 67 12.19 -62.52 0.24
CA ASP A 67 11.37 -63.59 -0.33
C ASP A 67 10.60 -63.09 -1.57
N SER A 68 10.70 -63.82 -2.68
CA SER A 68 10.17 -63.38 -3.98
C SER A 68 8.64 -63.47 -4.06
N GLN A 69 7.99 -64.24 -3.17
CA GLN A 69 6.53 -64.34 -3.07
C GLN A 69 5.89 -63.25 -2.19
N GLU A 70 6.61 -62.68 -1.22
CA GLU A 70 6.10 -61.64 -0.30
C GLU A 70 6.49 -60.21 -0.72
N ARG A 71 7.32 -60.06 -1.76
CA ARG A 71 7.81 -58.75 -2.19
C ARG A 71 6.73 -57.94 -2.90
N ASN A 72 6.07 -57.06 -2.15
CA ASN A 72 5.11 -56.11 -2.68
C ASN A 72 5.80 -54.81 -3.16
N THR A 73 6.12 -54.72 -4.45
CA THR A 73 6.74 -53.54 -5.09
C THR A 73 5.90 -52.26 -4.94
N ARG A 74 4.59 -52.38 -4.74
CA ARG A 74 3.68 -51.25 -4.49
C ARG A 74 3.89 -50.66 -3.10
N LEU A 75 4.11 -51.51 -2.09
CA LEU A 75 4.40 -51.11 -0.71
C LEU A 75 5.76 -50.41 -0.62
N GLU A 76 6.79 -50.98 -1.26
CA GLU A 76 8.14 -50.38 -1.32
C GLU A 76 8.10 -48.96 -1.92
N ASN A 77 7.45 -48.81 -3.09
CA ASN A 77 7.30 -47.52 -3.77
C ASN A 77 6.48 -46.51 -2.95
N MET A 78 5.49 -46.98 -2.21
CA MET A 78 4.64 -46.14 -1.37
C MET A 78 5.38 -45.67 -0.12
N CYS A 79 6.06 -46.56 0.61
CA CYS A 79 6.90 -46.19 1.75
C CYS A 79 8.00 -45.19 1.33
N TRP A 80 8.59 -45.40 0.14
CA TRP A 80 9.54 -44.45 -0.43
C TRP A 80 8.87 -43.10 -0.72
N ARG A 81 7.69 -43.07 -1.37
CA ARG A 81 6.96 -41.83 -1.65
C ARG A 81 6.58 -41.08 -0.38
N ILE A 82 6.11 -41.76 0.66
CA ILE A 82 5.77 -41.17 1.97
C ILE A 82 7.01 -40.53 2.57
N TRP A 83 8.06 -41.32 2.74
CA TRP A 83 9.30 -40.84 3.33
C TRP A 83 9.89 -39.68 2.52
N ASN A 84 9.89 -39.76 1.19
CA ASN A 84 10.41 -38.72 0.31
C ASN A 84 9.57 -37.43 0.41
N LEU A 85 8.24 -37.52 0.46
CA LEU A 85 7.36 -36.36 0.63
C LEU A 85 7.52 -35.72 2.02
N THR A 86 7.58 -36.52 3.09
CA THR A 86 7.82 -36.01 4.46
C THR A 86 9.20 -35.37 4.59
N ARG A 87 10.24 -36.01 4.04
CA ARG A 87 11.60 -35.47 3.99
C ARG A 87 11.65 -34.16 3.22
N LYS A 88 11.01 -34.10 2.05
CA LYS A 88 10.94 -32.88 1.24
C LYS A 88 10.18 -31.76 1.97
N LYS A 89 9.08 -32.07 2.66
CA LYS A 89 8.36 -31.10 3.50
C LYS A 89 9.23 -30.55 4.63
N LYS A 90 9.87 -31.44 5.41
CA LYS A 90 10.75 -31.06 6.52
C LYS A 90 12.00 -30.29 6.05
N GLN A 91 12.52 -30.64 4.87
CA GLN A 91 13.56 -29.87 4.20
C GLN A 91 13.08 -28.45 3.86
N LEU A 92 11.89 -28.30 3.27
CA LEU A 92 11.30 -27.00 2.96
C LEU A 92 11.04 -26.17 4.23
N GLU A 93 10.53 -26.78 5.30
CA GLU A 93 10.34 -26.14 6.61
C GLU A 93 11.68 -25.70 7.23
N GLY A 94 12.71 -26.54 7.13
CA GLY A 94 14.06 -26.22 7.59
C GLY A 94 14.70 -25.09 6.79
N GLU A 95 14.58 -25.11 5.46
CA GLU A 95 15.03 -24.03 4.58
C GLU A 95 14.30 -22.71 4.89
N GLU A 96 12.98 -22.76 5.10
CA GLU A 96 12.18 -21.59 5.46
C GLU A 96 12.58 -21.02 6.83
N ALA A 97 12.74 -21.87 7.85
CA ALA A 97 13.21 -21.46 9.16
C ALA A 97 14.60 -20.80 9.09
N GLN A 98 15.50 -21.34 8.27
CA GLN A 98 16.82 -20.73 8.03
C GLN A 98 16.71 -19.37 7.33
N ARG A 99 15.83 -19.23 6.33
CA ARG A 99 15.57 -17.94 5.65
C ARG A 99 15.04 -16.90 6.61
N VAL A 100 14.03 -17.24 7.42
CA VAL A 100 13.44 -16.35 8.43
C VAL A 100 14.49 -15.94 9.47
N ALA A 101 15.29 -16.89 9.98
CA ALA A 101 16.35 -16.61 10.94
C ALA A 101 17.44 -15.69 10.36
N LYS A 102 17.87 -15.92 9.11
CA LYS A 102 18.82 -15.05 8.40
C LYS A 102 18.27 -13.64 8.27
N ARG A 103 17.02 -13.51 7.81
CA ARG A 103 16.34 -12.24 7.62
C ARG A 103 16.20 -11.45 8.92
N HIS A 104 15.85 -12.13 10.01
CA HIS A 104 15.80 -11.52 11.34
C HIS A 104 17.17 -10.99 11.79
N ARG A 105 18.25 -11.77 11.62
CA ARG A 105 19.61 -11.34 11.94
C ARG A 105 20.05 -10.12 11.13
N GLU A 106 19.73 -10.08 9.85
CA GLU A 106 20.03 -8.94 8.97
C GLU A 106 19.30 -7.68 9.40
N ARG A 107 18.00 -7.77 9.73
CA ARG A 107 17.22 -6.64 10.24
C ARG A 107 17.74 -6.13 11.59
N GLU A 108 18.04 -7.03 12.52
CA GLU A 108 18.62 -6.62 13.81
C GLU A 108 19.98 -5.93 13.64
N ARG A 109 20.82 -6.41 12.71
CA ARG A 109 22.09 -5.76 12.38
C ARG A 109 21.85 -4.36 11.81
N ALA A 110 21.02 -4.22 10.79
CA ALA A 110 20.70 -2.94 10.18
C ALA A 110 20.08 -1.95 11.19
N ARG A 111 19.23 -2.44 12.10
CA ARG A 111 18.67 -1.62 13.18
C ARG A 111 19.76 -1.11 14.13
N ARG A 112 20.74 -1.95 14.48
CA ARG A 112 21.88 -1.53 15.30
C ARG A 112 22.71 -0.48 14.58
N GLU A 113 23.07 -0.72 13.32
CA GLU A 113 23.83 0.23 12.48
C GLU A 113 23.11 1.59 12.38
N ALA A 114 21.82 1.59 12.02
CA ALA A 114 21.03 2.81 11.97
C ALA A 114 20.93 3.52 13.33
N THR A 115 20.87 2.76 14.43
CA THR A 115 20.86 3.34 15.78
C THR A 115 22.21 3.96 16.14
N VAL A 116 23.32 3.31 15.79
CA VAL A 116 24.67 3.80 16.01
C VAL A 116 24.91 5.09 15.22
N ASP A 117 24.52 5.12 13.94
CA ASP A 117 24.61 6.34 13.13
C ASP A 117 23.75 7.49 13.69
N MET A 118 22.68 7.19 14.44
CA MET A 118 21.85 8.19 15.12
C MET A 118 22.34 8.54 16.53
N SER A 119 23.39 7.90 17.04
CA SER A 119 23.84 8.03 18.43
C SER A 119 24.88 9.12 18.70
N ASP A 120 25.21 9.94 17.70
CA ASP A 120 26.13 11.07 17.88
C ASP A 120 25.49 12.21 18.71
N LEU A 121 25.78 12.16 20.02
CA LEU A 121 25.84 13.21 21.06
C LEU A 121 24.53 13.80 21.64
N SER A 122 24.07 13.22 22.75
CA SER A 122 24.36 13.75 24.09
C SER A 122 24.15 12.66 25.15
N ASP A 123 25.24 12.17 25.74
CA ASP A 123 25.29 11.32 26.95
C ASP A 123 24.86 12.10 28.23
N GLY A 124 23.88 12.99 28.11
CA GLY A 124 23.40 13.88 29.16
C GLY A 124 22.05 13.50 29.78
N GLU A 125 21.37 12.47 29.29
CA GLU A 125 20.15 11.97 29.92
C GLU A 125 20.18 10.45 29.97
N LYS A 126 20.63 9.92 31.10
CA LYS A 126 20.32 8.54 31.50
C LYS A 126 18.79 8.41 31.53
N ILE A 127 18.23 7.79 30.49
CA ILE A 127 16.87 7.26 30.54
C ILE A 127 16.97 5.96 31.32
N ASP A 128 16.46 5.98 32.55
CA ASP A 128 16.22 4.78 33.34
C ASP A 128 15.39 3.78 32.53
N ILE A 129 15.95 2.58 32.38
CA ILE A 129 15.25 1.41 31.88
C ILE A 129 14.26 1.01 32.97
N VAL A 130 13.00 1.45 32.87
CA VAL A 130 11.91 0.88 33.66
C VAL A 130 11.31 -0.28 32.88
N GLY A 131 11.53 -1.48 33.41
CA GLY A 131 11.01 -2.74 32.89
C GLY A 131 9.52 -2.92 33.11
N ASP A 132 8.96 -3.85 32.34
CA ASP A 132 7.71 -4.54 32.65
C ASP A 132 7.75 -5.09 34.09
N LEU A 133 6.73 -4.79 34.91
CA LEU A 133 5.96 -5.76 35.69
C LEU A 133 4.96 -5.10 36.68
N SER A 134 3.72 -5.60 36.60
CA SER A 134 2.75 -5.82 37.68
C SER A 134 1.82 -4.72 38.23
N ALA A 135 0.61 -5.22 38.48
CA ALA A 135 -0.59 -4.70 39.11
C ALA A 135 -0.45 -3.88 40.41
N HIS A 136 -1.45 -2.99 40.58
CA HIS A 136 -1.92 -2.34 41.82
C HIS A 136 -1.03 -1.27 42.46
N GLY A 137 -1.56 -0.04 42.49
CA GLY A 137 -1.06 1.05 43.33
C GLY A 137 -1.38 2.43 42.75
N ASP A 138 -2.37 3.09 43.32
CA ASP A 138 -2.72 4.49 43.04
C ASP A 138 -1.52 5.43 43.26
N SER A 139 -1.20 6.23 42.24
CA SER A 139 -0.35 7.41 42.41
C SER A 139 -0.64 8.43 41.31
N VAL A 140 -1.21 9.54 41.75
CA VAL A 140 -1.47 10.77 40.98
C VAL A 140 -0.14 11.36 40.47
N ARG A 141 0.15 11.16 39.18
CA ARG A 141 1.17 11.92 38.44
C ARG A 141 0.64 12.21 37.04
N GLY A 142 0.67 13.51 36.68
CA GLY A 142 -0.06 14.11 35.56
C GLY A 142 0.00 13.31 34.26
N ARG A 143 -1.15 12.75 33.87
CA ARG A 143 -1.40 12.34 32.50
C ARG A 143 -1.28 13.58 31.61
N MET A 144 -0.30 13.61 30.71
CA MET A 144 -0.46 14.40 29.48
C MET A 144 -1.83 14.02 28.90
N SER A 145 -2.66 15.02 28.60
CA SER A 145 -3.95 14.75 27.99
C SER A 145 -3.72 13.96 26.71
N ARG A 146 -4.34 12.78 26.62
CA ARG A 146 -4.70 12.27 25.29
C ARG A 146 -5.59 13.37 24.75
N VAL A 147 -5.14 14.05 23.69
CA VAL A 147 -5.96 15.04 22.99
C VAL A 147 -7.30 14.36 22.75
N CYS A 148 -8.33 14.81 23.47
CA CYS A 148 -9.67 14.29 23.30
C CYS A 148 -10.06 14.61 21.85
N SER A 149 -10.68 13.69 21.12
CA SER A 149 -11.15 13.94 19.75
C SER A 149 -12.02 15.20 19.67
N VAL A 150 -12.68 15.54 20.78
CA VAL A 150 -13.48 16.76 20.97
C VAL A 150 -12.64 18.06 20.97
N ASP A 151 -11.48 18.08 21.64
CA ASP A 151 -10.60 19.28 21.69
C ASP A 151 -9.83 19.48 20.37
N ALA A 152 -9.52 18.38 19.67
CA ALA A 152 -9.00 18.45 18.30
C ALA A 152 -10.06 19.01 17.34
N MET A 153 -11.35 18.68 17.54
CA MET A 153 -12.46 19.16 16.72
C MET A 153 -12.76 20.64 16.92
N ALA A 154 -12.80 21.16 18.15
CA ALA A 154 -13.03 22.60 18.37
C ALA A 154 -11.94 23.46 17.71
N ASN A 155 -10.70 22.95 17.65
CA ASN A 155 -9.63 23.56 16.88
C ASN A 155 -9.73 23.29 15.37
N TRP A 156 -10.21 22.11 14.95
CA TRP A 156 -10.35 21.72 13.54
C TRP A 156 -11.46 22.48 12.83
N SER A 157 -12.68 22.50 13.40
CA SER A 157 -13.83 23.22 12.84
C SER A 157 -13.55 24.72 12.72
N ASN A 158 -12.86 25.32 13.69
CA ASN A 158 -12.55 26.75 13.65
C ASN A 158 -11.35 27.11 12.75
N GLN A 159 -10.41 26.20 12.47
CA GLN A 159 -9.21 26.49 11.66
C GLN A 159 -9.30 26.07 10.18
N TYR A 160 -10.24 25.19 9.81
CA TYR A 160 -10.19 24.51 8.51
C TYR A 160 -11.50 24.53 7.70
N MET A 161 -12.61 25.02 8.26
CA MET A 161 -13.84 25.27 7.48
C MET A 161 -13.57 26.15 6.27
N GLU A 162 -12.62 27.10 6.37
CA GLU A 162 -12.27 28.02 5.29
C GLU A 162 -11.35 27.41 4.21
N LYS A 163 -10.71 26.25 4.45
CA LYS A 163 -9.60 25.76 3.60
C LYS A 163 -10.00 24.92 2.38
N LYS A 164 -11.30 24.65 2.17
CA LYS A 164 -11.88 23.96 1.00
C LYS A 164 -10.99 22.81 0.46
N LEU A 165 -11.05 21.64 1.09
CA LEU A 165 -10.10 20.53 0.82
C LEU A 165 -10.47 19.71 -0.40
N TYR A 166 -9.48 19.41 -1.25
CA TYR A 166 -9.60 18.43 -2.34
C TYR A 166 -8.85 17.14 -1.98
N ILE A 167 -9.54 15.99 -2.01
CA ILE A 167 -8.99 14.67 -1.66
C ILE A 167 -9.12 13.73 -2.85
N VAL A 168 -8.06 12.97 -3.12
CA VAL A 168 -8.04 11.94 -4.16
C VAL A 168 -7.87 10.56 -3.53
N LEU A 169 -8.82 9.67 -3.76
CA LEU A 169 -8.76 8.25 -3.43
C LEU A 169 -8.51 7.44 -4.71
N ILE A 170 -7.77 6.35 -4.64
CA ILE A 170 -7.46 5.49 -5.80
C ILE A 170 -7.79 4.04 -5.46
N SER A 171 -8.60 3.39 -6.31
CA SER A 171 -8.88 1.95 -6.27
C SER A 171 -9.12 1.44 -7.68
N LEU A 172 -8.19 0.64 -8.23
CA LEU A 172 -8.15 0.36 -9.67
C LEU A 172 -8.87 -0.93 -10.07
N HIS A 173 -8.63 -2.01 -9.35
CA HIS A 173 -9.25 -3.30 -9.62
C HIS A 173 -10.67 -3.40 -9.03
N GLY A 174 -11.40 -4.41 -9.50
CA GLY A 174 -12.79 -4.64 -9.13
C GLY A 174 -13.75 -3.74 -9.90
N LEU A 175 -15.05 -3.99 -9.73
CA LEU A 175 -16.12 -3.20 -10.31
C LEU A 175 -16.64 -2.19 -9.27
N ILE A 176 -16.36 -0.91 -9.49
CA ILE A 176 -16.69 0.17 -8.54
C ILE A 176 -17.86 1.02 -9.07
N ARG A 177 -18.93 1.08 -8.26
CA ARG A 177 -20.10 1.94 -8.44
C ARG A 177 -20.65 2.40 -7.09
N GLY A 178 -21.36 3.52 -7.06
CA GLY A 178 -21.83 4.20 -5.86
C GLY A 178 -23.02 3.50 -5.20
N GLU A 179 -23.89 2.86 -5.99
CA GLU A 179 -25.07 2.14 -5.51
C GLU A 179 -25.16 0.74 -6.11
N ASN A 180 -25.86 -0.17 -5.42
CA ASN A 180 -26.10 -1.56 -5.85
C ASN A 180 -24.81 -2.35 -6.17
N MET A 181 -23.67 -2.08 -5.55
CA MET A 181 -22.38 -2.74 -5.82
C MET A 181 -22.51 -4.27 -5.99
N GLU A 182 -21.85 -4.84 -7.01
CA GLU A 182 -21.82 -6.29 -7.29
C GLU A 182 -20.86 -7.06 -6.35
N LEU A 183 -21.02 -6.86 -5.05
CA LEU A 183 -20.16 -7.46 -4.03
C LEU A 183 -20.20 -9.00 -4.10
N GLY A 184 -19.02 -9.62 -4.21
CA GLY A 184 -18.88 -11.07 -4.25
C GLY A 184 -19.03 -11.69 -5.65
N ARG A 185 -19.15 -10.89 -6.72
CA ARG A 185 -19.13 -11.37 -8.12
C ARG A 185 -17.85 -12.15 -8.41
N ASP A 186 -16.71 -11.63 -7.99
CA ASP A 186 -15.38 -12.21 -8.21
C ASP A 186 -14.44 -11.93 -7.02
N SER A 187 -13.16 -12.27 -7.16
CA SER A 187 -12.15 -12.05 -6.12
C SER A 187 -11.70 -10.59 -5.96
N ASP A 188 -12.14 -9.71 -6.85
CA ASP A 188 -11.66 -8.33 -7.01
C ASP A 188 -12.73 -7.35 -6.51
N THR A 189 -14.00 -7.74 -6.56
CA THR A 189 -15.16 -6.94 -6.15
C THR A 189 -15.67 -7.43 -4.79
N GLY A 190 -15.15 -6.87 -3.71
CA GLY A 190 -15.46 -7.30 -2.34
C GLY A 190 -15.42 -6.18 -1.30
N GLY A 191 -15.01 -6.52 -0.08
CA GLY A 191 -15.01 -5.58 1.06
C GLY A 191 -14.18 -4.31 0.84
N GLN A 192 -13.12 -4.39 0.03
CA GLN A 192 -12.35 -3.21 -0.39
C GLN A 192 -13.22 -2.20 -1.16
N VAL A 193 -13.99 -2.65 -2.15
CA VAL A 193 -14.84 -1.78 -2.98
C VAL A 193 -15.87 -1.07 -2.10
N LYS A 194 -16.53 -1.83 -1.21
CA LYS A 194 -17.44 -1.27 -0.22
C LYS A 194 -16.76 -0.21 0.66
N TYR A 195 -15.60 -0.54 1.22
CA TYR A 195 -14.83 0.36 2.08
C TYR A 195 -14.52 1.70 1.38
N VAL A 196 -14.00 1.67 0.15
CA VAL A 196 -13.54 2.90 -0.52
C VAL A 196 -14.70 3.80 -0.95
N VAL A 197 -15.83 3.21 -1.36
CA VAL A 197 -17.03 3.96 -1.73
C VAL A 197 -17.67 4.60 -0.50
N GLU A 198 -17.78 3.87 0.61
CA GLU A 198 -18.32 4.42 1.86
C GLU A 198 -17.39 5.47 2.47
N LEU A 199 -16.06 5.26 2.42
CA LEU A 199 -15.09 6.27 2.83
C LEU A 199 -15.22 7.55 1.97
N ALA A 200 -15.35 7.42 0.65
CA ALA A 200 -15.53 8.56 -0.24
C ALA A 200 -16.79 9.34 0.11
N ARG A 201 -17.91 8.64 0.31
CA ARG A 201 -19.20 9.22 0.72
C ARG A 201 -19.06 9.98 2.03
N ALA A 202 -18.49 9.34 3.05
CA ALA A 202 -18.33 9.93 4.38
C ALA A 202 -17.39 11.14 4.38
N LEU A 203 -16.27 11.08 3.66
CA LEU A 203 -15.37 12.22 3.50
C LEU A 203 -16.06 13.40 2.79
N GLY A 204 -16.90 13.12 1.79
CA GLY A 204 -17.69 14.14 1.10
C GLY A 204 -18.74 14.83 1.98
N MET A 205 -19.09 14.23 3.12
CA MET A 205 -19.98 14.82 4.13
C MET A 205 -19.23 15.59 5.23
N MET A 206 -17.89 15.51 5.28
CA MET A 206 -17.12 16.14 6.34
C MET A 206 -17.02 17.65 6.12
N PRO A 207 -17.18 18.47 7.19
CA PRO A 207 -16.99 19.91 7.07
C PRO A 207 -15.60 20.29 6.57
N GLY A 208 -15.52 21.34 5.75
CA GLY A 208 -14.26 21.80 5.13
C GLY A 208 -13.75 20.94 3.97
N VAL A 209 -14.29 19.73 3.72
CA VAL A 209 -13.98 18.94 2.51
C VAL A 209 -14.82 19.47 1.36
N TYR A 210 -14.14 19.97 0.32
CA TYR A 210 -14.79 20.57 -0.85
C TYR A 210 -15.08 19.54 -1.95
N ARG A 211 -14.19 18.57 -2.14
CA ARG A 211 -14.32 17.53 -3.16
C ARG A 211 -13.56 16.27 -2.81
N VAL A 212 -14.17 15.12 -3.09
CA VAL A 212 -13.51 13.80 -3.04
C VAL A 212 -13.64 13.13 -4.40
N ASP A 213 -12.52 12.81 -5.04
CA ASP A 213 -12.49 12.02 -6.26
C ASP A 213 -11.96 10.61 -5.97
N LEU A 214 -12.80 9.58 -6.19
CA LEU A 214 -12.43 8.17 -6.19
C LEU A 214 -12.08 7.73 -7.62
N LEU A 215 -10.78 7.68 -7.92
CA LEU A 215 -10.28 7.29 -9.23
C LEU A 215 -10.25 5.77 -9.38
N THR A 216 -10.82 5.28 -10.48
CA THR A 216 -10.88 3.85 -10.81
C THR A 216 -10.78 3.62 -12.33
N ARG A 217 -10.87 2.36 -12.77
CA ARG A 217 -10.82 1.98 -14.19
C ARG A 217 -12.16 2.15 -14.89
N GLN A 218 -12.15 2.70 -16.10
CA GLN A 218 -13.31 2.66 -17.01
C GLN A 218 -13.41 1.28 -17.68
N VAL A 219 -14.58 0.63 -17.56
CA VAL A 219 -14.82 -0.71 -18.12
C VAL A 219 -16.08 -0.69 -18.97
N SER A 220 -15.95 -1.02 -20.25
CA SER A 220 -17.06 -1.08 -21.22
C SER A 220 -17.16 -2.48 -21.85
N ALA A 221 -16.97 -3.50 -21.02
CA ALA A 221 -17.02 -4.89 -21.46
C ALA A 221 -18.49 -5.35 -21.58
N PRO A 222 -18.83 -6.22 -22.57
CA PRO A 222 -20.21 -6.62 -22.81
C PRO A 222 -20.81 -7.50 -21.70
N ASP A 223 -19.97 -8.06 -20.82
CA ASP A 223 -20.34 -8.95 -19.72
C ASP A 223 -20.48 -8.23 -18.35
N VAL A 224 -20.29 -6.90 -18.33
CA VAL A 224 -20.49 -6.04 -17.15
C VAL A 224 -21.55 -4.99 -17.43
N ASP A 225 -22.11 -4.41 -16.37
CA ASP A 225 -23.10 -3.34 -16.48
C ASP A 225 -22.52 -2.12 -17.25
N TRP A 226 -23.31 -1.54 -18.15
CA TRP A 226 -22.87 -0.43 -19.00
C TRP A 226 -22.50 0.82 -18.19
N THR A 227 -23.04 0.98 -16.98
CA THR A 227 -22.74 2.09 -16.06
C THR A 227 -21.27 2.14 -15.64
N TYR A 228 -20.53 1.03 -15.63
CA TYR A 228 -19.07 1.03 -15.41
C TYR A 228 -18.29 1.71 -16.55
N GLY A 229 -18.95 1.93 -17.70
CA GLY A 229 -18.43 2.69 -18.82
C GLY A 229 -18.59 4.20 -18.65
N GLU A 230 -19.41 4.67 -17.71
CA GLU A 230 -19.62 6.11 -17.51
C GLU A 230 -18.39 6.76 -16.88
N PRO A 231 -17.84 7.84 -17.47
CA PRO A 231 -16.58 8.45 -17.02
C PRO A 231 -16.68 9.06 -15.61
N THR A 232 -17.88 9.44 -15.18
CA THR A 232 -18.10 10.09 -13.89
C THR A 232 -19.44 9.66 -13.32
N GLU A 233 -19.46 9.32 -12.04
CA GLU A 233 -20.67 9.04 -11.26
C GLU A 233 -20.60 9.83 -9.95
N MET A 234 -21.68 10.52 -9.58
CA MET A 234 -21.78 11.19 -8.30
C MET A 234 -22.26 10.20 -7.24
N ILE A 235 -21.59 10.15 -6.10
CA ILE A 235 -22.00 9.33 -4.97
C ILE A 235 -23.07 10.11 -4.19
N ASN A 236 -24.32 9.66 -4.27
CA ASN A 236 -25.45 10.32 -3.59
C ASN A 236 -25.20 10.43 -2.08
N LEU A 237 -25.54 11.57 -1.49
CA LEU A 237 -25.52 11.74 -0.03
C LEU A 237 -26.90 11.32 0.47
N THR A 238 -26.98 10.29 1.32
CA THR A 238 -28.25 9.82 1.85
C THR A 238 -28.85 10.88 2.79
N ASP A 239 -30.14 11.14 2.61
CA ASP A 239 -31.07 12.02 3.35
C ASP A 239 -30.96 13.55 3.14
N SER A 240 -31.79 14.01 2.20
CA SER A 240 -32.19 15.39 1.91
C SER A 240 -32.87 16.15 3.07
N GLU A 241 -32.93 15.60 4.29
CA GLU A 241 -33.65 16.22 5.43
C GLU A 241 -32.71 16.78 6.53
N ALA A 242 -31.41 16.46 6.52
CA ALA A 242 -30.41 17.07 7.42
C ALA A 242 -29.73 18.32 6.79
N MET A 243 -30.53 19.14 6.09
CA MET A 243 -30.12 20.21 5.17
C MET A 243 -29.51 21.49 5.81
N HIS A 244 -29.03 21.46 7.06
CA HIS A 244 -28.54 22.69 7.72
C HIS A 244 -27.02 22.78 7.98
N GLU A 245 -26.21 21.77 7.62
CA GLU A 245 -24.74 21.84 7.74
C GLU A 245 -24.01 21.17 6.55
N VAL A 246 -24.49 21.34 5.32
CA VAL A 246 -23.79 20.84 4.11
C VAL A 246 -22.71 21.84 3.70
N GLY A 247 -21.47 21.35 3.50
CA GLY A 247 -20.33 22.17 3.07
C GLY A 247 -20.56 22.88 1.72
N GLU A 248 -19.94 24.06 1.55
CA GLU A 248 -20.19 25.01 0.45
C GLU A 248 -19.84 24.50 -0.97
N SER A 249 -19.19 23.34 -1.11
CA SER A 249 -19.36 22.38 -2.21
C SER A 249 -18.89 21.02 -1.67
N GLY A 250 -19.48 19.85 -1.92
CA GLY A 250 -20.65 19.54 -2.72
C GLY A 250 -20.54 18.20 -3.46
N GLY A 251 -19.85 17.18 -2.93
CA GLY A 251 -19.98 15.81 -3.44
C GLY A 251 -18.70 14.96 -3.46
N ALA A 252 -18.90 13.65 -3.33
CA ALA A 252 -17.91 12.62 -3.65
C ALA A 252 -18.23 12.04 -5.04
N TYR A 253 -17.21 11.82 -5.86
CA TYR A 253 -17.36 11.37 -7.24
C TYR A 253 -16.52 10.13 -7.51
N ILE A 254 -17.07 9.17 -8.25
CA ILE A 254 -16.30 8.11 -8.88
C ILE A 254 -15.87 8.62 -10.25
N ILE A 255 -14.56 8.67 -10.48
CA ILE A 255 -13.96 9.10 -11.75
C ILE A 255 -13.30 7.89 -12.40
N ARG A 256 -13.78 7.51 -13.59
CA ARG A 256 -13.32 6.32 -14.30
C ARG A 256 -12.32 6.72 -15.38
N ILE A 257 -11.04 6.46 -15.12
CA ILE A 257 -9.94 6.73 -16.04
C ILE A 257 -9.81 5.56 -17.03
N PRO A 258 -9.79 5.83 -18.34
CA PRO A 258 -9.55 4.79 -19.34
C PRO A 258 -8.09 4.34 -19.36
N PHE A 259 -7.86 3.04 -19.18
CA PHE A 259 -6.55 2.42 -19.39
C PHE A 259 -6.66 0.92 -19.67
N GLY A 260 -5.72 0.40 -20.47
CA GLY A 260 -5.82 -0.93 -21.05
C GLY A 260 -7.06 -1.14 -21.94
N PRO A 261 -7.31 -2.38 -22.40
CA PRO A 261 -8.46 -2.72 -23.25
C PRO A 261 -9.83 -2.39 -22.63
N LYS A 262 -10.53 -1.36 -23.10
CA LYS A 262 -11.83 -0.92 -22.55
C LYS A 262 -12.95 -1.95 -22.69
N ASP A 263 -12.88 -2.74 -23.76
CA ASP A 263 -13.85 -3.78 -24.13
C ASP A 263 -13.75 -5.05 -23.27
N LYS A 264 -12.82 -5.09 -22.31
CA LYS A 264 -12.54 -6.26 -21.46
C LYS A 264 -12.39 -5.89 -20.00
N TYR A 265 -12.94 -6.73 -19.13
CA TYR A 265 -12.60 -6.74 -17.72
C TYR A 265 -11.24 -7.41 -17.52
N ILE A 266 -10.37 -6.80 -16.71
CA ILE A 266 -8.99 -7.26 -16.47
C ILE A 266 -8.85 -7.57 -14.98
N PRO A 267 -8.54 -8.83 -14.60
CA PRO A 267 -8.26 -9.18 -13.21
C PRO A 267 -7.07 -8.41 -12.66
N LYS A 268 -7.06 -8.15 -11.35
CA LYS A 268 -6.00 -7.38 -10.67
C LYS A 268 -4.58 -7.88 -10.91
N GLU A 269 -4.39 -9.19 -11.08
CA GLU A 269 -3.09 -9.79 -11.37
C GLU A 269 -2.50 -9.35 -12.72
N LEU A 270 -3.33 -8.87 -13.66
CA LEU A 270 -2.95 -8.50 -15.02
C LEU A 270 -2.99 -6.99 -15.28
N LEU A 271 -3.28 -6.16 -14.27
CA LEU A 271 -3.35 -4.70 -14.43
C LEU A 271 -1.98 -4.01 -14.50
N TRP A 272 -0.92 -4.63 -13.97
CA TRP A 272 0.41 -4.02 -13.83
C TRP A 272 0.95 -3.34 -15.09
N PRO A 273 0.83 -3.92 -16.31
CA PRO A 273 1.35 -3.28 -17.52
C PRO A 273 0.67 -1.97 -17.91
N HIS A 274 -0.53 -1.72 -17.40
CA HIS A 274 -1.34 -0.55 -17.75
C HIS A 274 -1.37 0.51 -16.65
N ILE A 275 -0.66 0.30 -15.54
CA ILE A 275 -0.52 1.27 -14.44
C ILE A 275 0.04 2.63 -14.93
N PRO A 276 1.07 2.69 -15.79
CA PRO A 276 1.55 3.97 -16.31
C PRO A 276 0.49 4.76 -17.09
N GLU A 277 -0.34 4.09 -17.89
CA GLU A 277 -1.46 4.73 -18.62
C GLU A 277 -2.48 5.34 -17.66
N PHE A 278 -2.83 4.60 -16.60
CA PHE A 278 -3.70 5.12 -15.54
C PHE A 278 -3.09 6.36 -14.87
N VAL A 279 -1.81 6.31 -14.48
CA VAL A 279 -1.13 7.42 -13.80
C VAL A 279 -1.14 8.68 -14.66
N ASP A 280 -0.84 8.57 -15.95
CA ASP A 280 -0.80 9.73 -16.83
C ASP A 280 -2.22 10.32 -17.08
N GLY A 281 -3.23 9.45 -17.21
CA GLY A 281 -4.64 9.87 -17.32
C GLY A 281 -5.17 10.52 -16.04
N ALA A 282 -4.87 9.92 -14.89
CA ALA A 282 -5.21 10.46 -13.56
C ALA A 282 -4.50 11.80 -13.30
N LEU A 283 -3.23 11.92 -13.70
CA LEU A 283 -2.47 13.17 -13.59
C LEU A 283 -3.14 14.29 -14.39
N SER A 284 -3.57 13.99 -15.62
CA SER A 284 -4.29 14.94 -16.48
C SER A 284 -5.61 15.39 -15.85
N HIS A 285 -6.39 14.45 -15.31
CA HIS A 285 -7.64 14.74 -14.59
C HIS A 285 -7.39 15.63 -13.37
N ILE A 286 -6.43 15.29 -12.51
CA ILE A 286 -6.14 16.04 -11.28
C ILE A 286 -5.70 17.47 -11.61
N VAL A 287 -4.82 17.66 -12.61
CA VAL A 287 -4.36 19.00 -13.01
C VAL A 287 -5.53 19.83 -13.55
N GLN A 288 -6.38 19.26 -14.40
CA GLN A 288 -7.55 19.96 -14.92
C GLN A 288 -8.55 20.30 -13.81
N MET A 289 -8.84 19.34 -12.94
CA MET A 289 -9.78 19.53 -11.85
C MET A 289 -9.26 20.57 -10.85
N SER A 290 -7.97 20.58 -10.53
CA SER A 290 -7.37 21.57 -9.63
C SER A 290 -7.60 22.99 -10.14
N LYS A 291 -7.52 23.23 -11.47
CA LYS A 291 -7.84 24.54 -12.07
C LYS A 291 -9.32 24.89 -11.93
N VAL A 292 -10.21 23.96 -12.31
CA VAL A 292 -11.67 24.15 -12.23
C VAL A 292 -12.11 24.46 -10.80
N LEU A 293 -11.60 23.73 -9.81
CA LEU A 293 -11.89 23.99 -8.40
C LEU A 293 -11.32 25.34 -7.94
N GLY A 294 -10.14 25.73 -8.43
CA GLY A 294 -9.56 27.04 -8.16
C GLY A 294 -10.44 28.21 -8.60
N GLU A 295 -11.06 28.08 -9.78
CA GLU A 295 -12.03 29.03 -10.32
C GLU A 295 -13.34 29.02 -9.52
N GLN A 296 -13.90 27.84 -9.25
CA GLN A 296 -15.15 27.70 -8.49
C GLN A 296 -15.06 28.22 -7.06
N THR A 297 -13.89 28.07 -6.42
CA THR A 297 -13.67 28.53 -5.06
C THR A 297 -13.45 30.05 -4.94
N GLY A 298 -13.34 30.75 -6.08
CA GLY A 298 -13.16 32.21 -6.16
C GLY A 298 -11.73 32.69 -5.90
N SER A 299 -10.75 31.78 -5.75
CA SER A 299 -9.36 32.13 -5.42
C SER A 299 -8.51 32.45 -6.67
N GLY A 300 -8.92 31.98 -7.85
CA GLY A 300 -8.16 32.10 -9.10
C GLY A 300 -6.86 31.28 -9.14
N GLN A 301 -6.53 30.56 -8.07
CA GLN A 301 -5.37 29.68 -7.99
C GLN A 301 -5.79 28.20 -8.03
N PRO A 302 -5.03 27.30 -8.69
CA PRO A 302 -5.36 25.89 -8.71
C PRO A 302 -5.44 25.29 -7.30
N LEU A 303 -6.57 24.67 -6.97
CA LEU A 303 -6.77 23.94 -5.73
C LEU A 303 -6.23 22.51 -5.86
N TRP A 304 -4.98 22.32 -5.48
CA TRP A 304 -4.32 21.01 -5.51
C TRP A 304 -4.84 20.07 -4.42
N PRO A 305 -4.81 18.74 -4.65
CA PRO A 305 -5.23 17.80 -3.63
C PRO A 305 -4.31 17.90 -2.39
N VAL A 306 -4.92 17.78 -1.22
CA VAL A 306 -4.19 17.78 0.06
C VAL A 306 -3.53 16.43 0.34
N VAL A 307 -4.09 15.36 -0.24
CA VAL A 307 -3.61 13.99 -0.09
C VAL A 307 -4.05 13.12 -1.27
N ILE A 308 -3.22 12.12 -1.59
CA ILE A 308 -3.56 11.02 -2.49
C ILE A 308 -3.55 9.73 -1.68
N HIS A 309 -4.66 9.01 -1.64
CA HIS A 309 -4.82 7.80 -0.85
C HIS A 309 -4.99 6.57 -1.74
N GLY A 310 -3.98 5.70 -1.76
CA GLY A 310 -4.03 4.43 -2.47
C GLY A 310 -4.66 3.32 -1.62
N HIS A 311 -5.54 2.52 -2.23
CA HIS A 311 -6.16 1.34 -1.62
C HIS A 311 -5.78 0.07 -2.37
N TYR A 312 -5.02 -0.82 -1.72
CA TYR A 312 -4.33 -1.99 -2.30
C TYR A 312 -3.05 -1.66 -3.09
N ALA A 313 -2.36 -2.69 -3.55
CA ALA A 313 -1.01 -2.61 -4.12
C ALA A 313 -0.93 -1.88 -5.48
N ASP A 314 -1.89 -2.11 -6.36
CA ASP A 314 -1.97 -1.48 -7.69
C ASP A 314 -2.23 0.03 -7.57
N ALA A 315 -3.21 0.42 -6.75
CA ALA A 315 -3.51 1.79 -6.43
C ALA A 315 -2.38 2.45 -5.61
N GLY A 316 -1.70 1.69 -4.75
CA GLY A 316 -0.55 2.16 -3.98
C GLY A 316 0.62 2.57 -4.88
N GLU A 317 0.93 1.80 -5.91
CA GLU A 317 1.96 2.19 -6.89
C GLU A 317 1.53 3.42 -7.69
N SER A 318 0.28 3.47 -8.16
CA SER A 318 -0.25 4.64 -8.86
C SER A 318 -0.21 5.89 -7.99
N ALA A 319 -0.62 5.78 -6.73
CA ALA A 319 -0.56 6.87 -5.76
C ALA A 319 0.87 7.33 -5.50
N ALA A 320 1.85 6.42 -5.43
CA ALA A 320 3.26 6.77 -5.27
C ALA A 320 3.77 7.57 -6.47
N LEU A 321 3.44 7.14 -7.70
CA LEU A 321 3.84 7.84 -8.92
C LEU A 321 3.16 9.22 -9.06
N LEU A 322 1.87 9.32 -8.74
CA LEU A 322 1.13 10.59 -8.74
C LEU A 322 1.61 11.55 -7.65
N SER A 323 1.89 11.01 -6.46
CA SER A 323 2.46 11.75 -5.33
C SER A 323 3.81 12.35 -5.69
N GLY A 324 4.66 11.58 -6.38
CA GLY A 324 5.93 12.05 -6.92
C GLY A 324 5.76 13.15 -7.97
N ALA A 325 4.85 12.97 -8.93
CA ALA A 325 4.62 13.96 -9.98
C ALA A 325 4.05 15.28 -9.43
N LEU A 326 3.08 15.22 -8.52
CA LEU A 326 2.36 16.39 -8.01
C LEU A 326 3.00 17.02 -6.76
N ASN A 327 3.96 16.33 -6.14
CA ASN A 327 4.51 16.66 -4.82
C ASN A 327 3.40 16.82 -3.75
N VAL A 328 2.52 15.83 -3.65
CA VAL A 328 1.36 15.80 -2.73
C VAL A 328 1.51 14.64 -1.76
N PRO A 329 1.27 14.79 -0.44
CA PRO A 329 1.29 13.70 0.55
C PRO A 329 0.55 12.43 0.09
N MET A 330 1.15 11.26 0.33
CA MET A 330 0.54 9.96 0.02
C MET A 330 0.16 9.21 1.30
N VAL A 331 -1.02 8.60 1.29
CA VAL A 331 -1.50 7.65 2.30
C VAL A 331 -1.77 6.29 1.64
N LEU A 332 -1.53 5.20 2.36
CA LEU A 332 -1.79 3.84 1.86
C LEU A 332 -2.65 3.05 2.85
N THR A 333 -3.65 2.35 2.32
CA THR A 333 -4.35 1.26 3.04
C THR A 333 -4.13 -0.04 2.27
N GLY A 334 -3.60 -1.05 2.95
CA GLY A 334 -3.22 -2.31 2.31
C GLY A 334 -4.41 -3.17 1.88
N HIS A 335 -5.44 -3.29 2.74
CA HIS A 335 -6.57 -4.24 2.65
C HIS A 335 -6.17 -5.72 2.67
N SER A 336 -5.18 -6.10 1.86
CA SER A 336 -4.53 -7.39 1.81
C SER A 336 -3.09 -7.18 1.37
N LEU A 337 -2.15 -7.96 1.90
CA LEU A 337 -0.73 -7.81 1.64
C LEU A 337 -0.12 -9.01 0.90
N GLY A 338 0.72 -8.72 -0.09
CA GLY A 338 1.35 -9.73 -0.95
C GLY A 338 2.28 -10.67 -0.19
N ARG A 339 3.05 -10.19 0.80
CA ARG A 339 3.96 -11.04 1.59
C ARG A 339 3.22 -11.99 2.53
N ASP A 340 2.18 -11.50 3.21
CA ASP A 340 1.33 -12.35 4.05
C ASP A 340 0.62 -13.42 3.20
N LYS A 341 0.06 -13.04 2.05
CA LYS A 341 -0.55 -13.98 1.10
C LYS A 341 0.47 -15.04 0.61
N LEU A 342 1.70 -14.62 0.30
CA LEU A 342 2.76 -15.55 -0.11
C LEU A 342 3.11 -16.54 0.99
N GLU A 343 3.31 -16.07 2.23
CA GLU A 343 3.60 -16.96 3.36
C GLU A 343 2.46 -17.94 3.62
N GLN A 344 1.21 -17.50 3.52
CA GLN A 344 0.04 -18.36 3.68
C GLN A 344 -0.06 -19.43 2.59
N LEU A 345 0.20 -19.07 1.32
CA LEU A 345 0.18 -20.02 0.21
C LEU A 345 1.34 -21.03 0.30
N LEU A 346 2.53 -20.59 0.72
CA LEU A 346 3.67 -21.48 0.94
C LEU A 346 3.42 -22.45 2.10
N LYS A 347 2.83 -21.98 3.21
CA LYS A 347 2.44 -22.82 4.37
C LYS A 347 1.42 -23.90 3.99
N GLN A 348 0.56 -23.66 3.00
CA GLN A 348 -0.36 -24.68 2.49
C GLN A 348 0.36 -25.80 1.73
N GLY A 349 1.60 -25.58 1.28
CA GLY A 349 2.45 -26.59 0.64
C GLY A 349 1.93 -27.15 -0.70
N ARG A 350 0.90 -26.52 -1.29
CA ARG A 350 0.24 -27.01 -2.50
C ARG A 350 0.98 -26.66 -3.79
N GLN A 351 1.67 -25.52 -3.80
CA GLN A 351 2.31 -24.96 -5.00
C GLN A 351 3.71 -24.41 -4.63
N PRO A 352 4.73 -24.58 -5.50
CA PRO A 352 6.01 -23.93 -5.34
C PRO A 352 5.91 -22.41 -5.57
N LYS A 353 6.91 -21.67 -5.09
CA LYS A 353 6.95 -20.21 -5.16
C LYS A 353 6.84 -19.68 -6.60
N GLU A 354 7.45 -20.39 -7.54
CA GLU A 354 7.47 -20.02 -8.96
C GLU A 354 6.07 -20.09 -9.57
N GLU A 355 5.30 -21.13 -9.25
CA GLU A 355 3.91 -21.29 -9.70
C GLU A 355 2.99 -20.24 -9.07
N ILE A 356 3.15 -19.99 -7.77
CA ILE A 356 2.43 -18.91 -7.07
C ILE A 356 2.71 -17.56 -7.75
N ASN A 357 3.96 -17.29 -8.11
CA ASN A 357 4.33 -16.05 -8.78
C ASN A 357 3.81 -15.99 -10.23
N ALA A 358 3.77 -17.11 -10.95
CA ALA A 358 3.21 -17.16 -12.29
C ALA A 358 1.70 -16.83 -12.30
N THR A 359 0.95 -17.37 -11.33
CA THR A 359 -0.50 -17.16 -11.18
C THR A 359 -0.84 -15.78 -10.63
N TYR A 360 -0.23 -15.38 -9.50
CA TYR A 360 -0.65 -14.18 -8.76
C TYR A 360 0.22 -12.94 -9.01
N LYS A 361 1.27 -13.07 -9.83
CA LYS A 361 2.28 -12.03 -10.04
C LYS A 361 2.82 -11.48 -8.71
N ILE A 362 2.93 -12.36 -7.71
CA ILE A 362 3.07 -11.98 -6.30
C ILE A 362 4.35 -11.17 -6.02
N MET A 363 5.44 -11.47 -6.73
CA MET A 363 6.70 -10.73 -6.56
C MET A 363 6.61 -9.31 -7.11
N ARG A 364 5.83 -9.10 -8.18
CA ARG A 364 5.56 -7.77 -8.72
C ARG A 364 4.70 -6.95 -7.76
N ARG A 365 3.65 -7.57 -7.22
CA ARG A 365 2.80 -6.98 -6.18
C ARG A 365 3.59 -6.55 -4.95
N ILE A 366 4.49 -7.41 -4.45
CA ILE A 366 5.32 -7.09 -3.28
C ILE A 366 6.22 -5.89 -3.53
N GLU A 367 6.81 -5.76 -4.73
CA GLU A 367 7.63 -4.59 -5.05
C GLU A 367 6.80 -3.31 -5.14
N ALA A 368 5.56 -3.38 -5.66
CA ALA A 368 4.63 -2.24 -5.66
C ALA A 368 4.33 -1.79 -4.23
N GLU A 369 4.04 -2.72 -3.31
CA GLU A 369 3.79 -2.43 -1.90
C GLU A 369 5.03 -1.84 -1.19
N GLU A 370 6.24 -2.33 -1.48
CA GLU A 370 7.48 -1.74 -0.95
C GLU A 370 7.73 -0.32 -1.50
N LEU A 371 7.45 -0.07 -2.78
CA LEU A 371 7.51 1.28 -3.36
C LEU A 371 6.50 2.21 -2.69
N SER A 372 5.28 1.74 -2.44
CA SER A 372 4.27 2.52 -1.72
C SER A 372 4.73 2.86 -0.30
N LEU A 373 5.40 1.94 0.41
CA LEU A 373 6.00 2.22 1.72
C LEU A 373 7.11 3.27 1.65
N ASP A 374 7.91 3.26 0.59
CA ASP A 374 9.01 4.21 0.42
C ASP A 374 8.49 5.66 0.32
N VAL A 375 7.33 5.85 -0.32
CA VAL A 375 6.73 7.17 -0.60
C VAL A 375 5.72 7.62 0.46
N SER A 376 4.98 6.70 1.08
CA SER A 376 3.88 7.04 2.00
C SER A 376 4.32 7.91 3.18
N GLU A 377 3.44 8.82 3.63
CA GLU A 377 3.57 9.53 4.90
C GLU A 377 3.08 8.66 6.06
N MET A 378 1.96 7.97 5.84
CA MET A 378 1.36 7.08 6.81
C MET A 378 0.70 5.89 6.13
N ILE A 379 0.57 4.81 6.90
CA ILE A 379 -0.17 3.61 6.55
C ILE A 379 -1.38 3.51 7.46
N ILE A 380 -2.56 3.35 6.88
CA ILE A 380 -3.79 3.13 7.63
C ILE A 380 -4.08 1.63 7.66
N THR A 381 -4.25 1.10 8.86
CA THR A 381 -4.61 -0.29 9.11
C THR A 381 -5.90 -0.37 9.88
N SER A 382 -6.64 -1.46 9.71
CA SER A 382 -7.88 -1.69 10.47
C SER A 382 -7.59 -2.17 11.89
N THR A 383 -6.45 -2.83 12.08
CA THR A 383 -6.06 -3.44 13.36
C THR A 383 -4.59 -3.24 13.66
N ARG A 384 -4.21 -3.45 14.93
CA ARG A 384 -2.83 -3.47 15.37
C ARG A 384 -2.09 -4.72 14.92
N GLN A 385 -2.79 -5.86 14.84
CA GLN A 385 -2.23 -7.10 14.34
C GLN A 385 -1.73 -6.95 12.90
N GLU A 386 -2.48 -6.24 12.04
CA GLU A 386 -2.04 -5.95 10.67
C GLU A 386 -0.67 -5.26 10.63
N ILE A 387 -0.42 -4.33 11.57
CA ILE A 387 0.86 -3.63 11.70
C ILE A 387 1.98 -4.60 12.12
N ASP A 388 1.74 -5.34 13.20
CA ASP A 388 2.79 -6.09 13.88
C ASP A 388 3.11 -7.44 13.20
N GLU A 389 2.13 -8.07 12.53
CA GLU A 389 2.27 -9.38 11.88
C GLU A 389 2.37 -9.31 10.36
N GLN A 390 1.68 -8.39 9.68
CA GLN A 390 1.65 -8.36 8.21
C GLN A 390 2.58 -7.30 7.63
N TRP A 391 2.43 -6.03 8.03
CA TRP A 391 3.31 -4.96 7.55
C TRP A 391 4.76 -5.14 8.01
N ASN A 392 4.97 -5.72 9.18
CA ASN A 392 6.32 -6.06 9.68
C ASN A 392 7.04 -7.12 8.82
N LEU A 393 6.36 -7.76 7.87
CA LEU A 393 6.99 -8.60 6.85
C LEU A 393 7.70 -7.79 5.77
N TYR A 394 7.48 -6.47 5.67
CA TYR A 394 8.07 -5.58 4.67
C TYR A 394 9.47 -5.08 5.06
N ASP A 395 10.37 -4.93 4.10
CA ASP A 395 11.74 -4.49 4.37
C ASP A 395 11.78 -2.98 4.59
N GLY A 396 10.89 -2.24 3.93
CA GLY A 396 10.68 -0.82 4.14
C GLY A 396 9.87 -0.45 5.39
N PHE A 397 9.60 -1.38 6.31
CA PHE A 397 8.79 -1.12 7.50
C PHE A 397 9.33 -1.85 8.75
N ASP A 398 9.71 -1.08 9.78
CA ASP A 398 10.06 -1.58 11.12
C ASP A 398 9.48 -0.63 12.18
N PRO A 399 8.50 -1.06 13.00
CA PRO A 399 7.88 -0.25 14.04
C PRO A 399 8.86 0.31 15.10
N LYS A 400 10.01 -0.33 15.32
CA LYS A 400 11.00 0.14 16.30
C LYS A 400 11.86 1.28 15.72
N ILE A 401 12.24 1.19 14.45
CA ILE A 401 12.97 2.27 13.77
C ILE A 401 12.05 3.48 13.58
N GLU A 402 10.80 3.26 13.15
CA GLU A 402 9.78 4.32 13.04
C GLU A 402 9.64 5.13 14.34
N ARG A 403 9.49 4.46 15.49
CA ARG A 403 9.37 5.12 16.80
C ARG A 403 10.57 6.01 17.12
N LYS A 404 11.78 5.53 16.82
CA LYS A 404 13.03 6.29 17.04
C LYS A 404 13.09 7.52 16.13
N LEU A 405 12.82 7.36 14.83
CA LEU A 405 12.81 8.46 13.88
C LEU A 405 11.77 9.51 14.26
N ARG A 406 10.57 9.09 14.67
CA ARG A 406 9.53 9.99 15.16
C ARG A 406 9.94 10.72 16.44
N ALA A 407 10.57 10.04 17.40
CA ALA A 407 11.06 10.68 18.62
C ALA A 407 12.10 11.77 18.31
N ARG A 408 13.00 11.52 17.34
CA ARG A 408 13.98 12.51 16.87
C ARG A 408 13.33 13.68 16.14
N ALA A 409 12.40 13.39 15.21
CA ALA A 409 11.66 14.40 14.49
C ALA A 409 10.88 15.33 15.43
N LYS A 410 10.24 14.79 16.47
CA LYS A 410 9.55 15.59 17.50
C LYS A 410 10.48 16.49 18.32
N ARG A 411 11.73 16.09 18.48
CA ARG A 411 12.79 16.89 19.14
C ARG A 411 13.48 17.85 18.18
N ASN A 412 13.02 17.94 16.92
CA ASN A 412 13.68 18.68 15.84
C ASN A 412 15.16 18.30 15.64
N VAL A 413 15.49 17.03 15.88
CA VAL A 413 16.85 16.50 15.66
C VAL A 413 16.91 15.83 14.29
N SER A 414 18.03 15.98 13.58
CA SER A 414 18.25 15.34 12.29
C SER A 414 18.00 13.83 12.34
N CYS A 415 17.25 13.35 11.35
CA CYS A 415 17.06 11.92 11.07
C CYS A 415 18.07 11.39 10.05
N TYR A 416 19.06 12.20 9.62
CA TYR A 416 20.08 11.82 8.64
C TYR A 416 19.47 11.25 7.34
N GLY A 417 18.40 11.90 6.85
CA GLY A 417 17.68 11.43 5.66
C GLY A 417 16.79 10.22 5.84
N ARG A 418 16.76 9.59 7.02
CA ARG A 418 16.00 8.37 7.24
C ARG A 418 14.54 8.65 7.49
N PHE A 419 13.69 7.82 6.89
CA PHE A 419 12.25 7.88 7.06
C PHE A 419 11.60 6.50 7.04
N MET A 420 10.63 6.30 7.94
CA MET A 420 9.76 5.14 7.94
C MET A 420 8.31 5.63 8.07
N PRO A 421 7.36 5.16 7.23
CA PRO A 421 5.99 5.61 7.33
C PRO A 421 5.37 5.19 8.66
N ARG A 422 4.51 6.04 9.21
CA ARG A 422 3.81 5.74 10.45
C ARG A 422 2.59 4.88 10.15
N ALA A 423 2.53 3.66 10.69
CA ALA A 423 1.31 2.88 10.66
C ALA A 423 0.36 3.27 11.79
N MET A 424 -0.91 3.45 11.47
CA MET A 424 -1.96 3.86 12.40
C MET A 424 -3.20 3.02 12.23
N VAL A 425 -3.76 2.64 13.37
CA VAL A 425 -5.04 1.94 13.43
C VAL A 425 -6.14 2.99 13.31
N ILE A 426 -6.82 3.02 12.18
CA ILE A 426 -8.05 3.79 11.98
C ILE A 426 -9.09 2.77 11.51
N PRO A 427 -9.90 2.22 12.41
CA PRO A 427 -10.82 1.14 12.06
C PRO A 427 -11.84 1.64 11.03
N PRO A 428 -12.33 0.76 10.12
CA PRO A 428 -13.43 1.12 9.22
C PRO A 428 -14.64 1.61 10.00
N GLY A 429 -15.36 2.54 9.38
CA GLY A 429 -16.66 2.98 9.87
C GLY A 429 -17.77 2.00 9.53
N MET A 430 -18.86 2.07 10.30
CA MET A 430 -20.16 1.51 9.95
C MET A 430 -21.24 2.59 10.08
N GLU A 431 -22.34 2.42 9.35
CA GLU A 431 -23.51 3.27 9.46
C GLU A 431 -24.42 2.77 10.59
N PHE A 432 -24.78 3.66 11.51
CA PHE A 432 -25.61 3.34 12.67
C PHE A 432 -27.02 3.96 12.60
N HIS A 433 -27.38 4.68 11.53
CA HIS A 433 -28.67 5.39 11.41
C HIS A 433 -29.90 4.49 11.55
N HIS A 434 -29.78 3.20 11.22
CA HIS A 434 -30.86 2.22 11.35
C HIS A 434 -30.92 1.52 12.72
N ILE A 435 -29.98 1.84 13.63
CA ILE A 435 -29.86 1.22 14.95
C ILE A 435 -30.39 2.22 15.96
N VAL A 436 -31.70 2.16 16.22
CA VAL A 436 -32.34 2.93 17.29
C VAL A 436 -32.06 2.23 18.62
N PRO A 437 -31.30 2.82 19.56
CA PRO A 437 -31.19 2.28 20.91
C PRO A 437 -32.57 2.34 21.55
N HIS A 438 -33.13 1.20 21.96
CA HIS A 438 -34.33 1.20 22.79
C HIS A 438 -33.90 1.65 24.20
N GLU A 439 -33.96 2.95 24.45
CA GLU A 439 -33.95 3.55 25.79
C GLU A 439 -35.35 3.40 26.40
N GLY A 440 -35.64 2.22 26.93
CA GLY A 440 -36.90 1.97 27.63
C GLY A 440 -36.68 0.95 28.73
N ASP A 441 -36.85 1.39 29.97
CA ASP A 441 -36.66 0.63 31.20
C ASP A 441 -37.30 -0.77 31.15
N MET A 442 -36.45 -1.79 31.30
CA MET A 442 -36.85 -3.20 31.42
C MET A 442 -37.10 -3.61 32.88
N ASP A 443 -37.48 -2.68 33.75
CA ASP A 443 -37.75 -2.92 35.18
C ASP A 443 -39.09 -2.28 35.67
N GLY A 444 -39.99 -1.88 34.77
CA GLY A 444 -41.34 -1.45 35.13
C GLY A 444 -42.32 -2.63 35.17
N GLU A 445 -42.82 -2.94 36.37
CA GLU A 445 -43.91 -3.92 36.56
C GLU A 445 -45.11 -3.60 35.66
N ALA A 446 -45.64 -4.63 35.01
CA ALA A 446 -46.81 -4.54 34.16
C ALA A 446 -48.06 -4.24 35.00
N GLU A 447 -48.37 -2.96 35.20
CA GLU A 447 -49.74 -2.53 35.47
C GLU A 447 -50.46 -2.24 34.16
N GLY A 448 -51.63 -2.87 34.02
CA GLY A 448 -52.37 -3.00 32.79
C GLY A 448 -52.73 -1.66 32.14
N ASN A 449 -52.42 -1.57 30.86
CA ASN A 449 -53.26 -0.84 29.92
C ASN A 449 -53.28 -1.62 28.60
N GLU A 450 -54.37 -2.35 28.42
CA GLU A 450 -54.82 -2.83 27.12
C GLU A 450 -55.06 -1.60 26.22
N HIS A 451 -54.08 -1.24 25.39
CA HIS A 451 -54.24 -0.59 24.07
C HIS A 451 -52.85 -0.20 23.52
N ASN A 452 -52.12 -1.18 22.97
CA ASN A 452 -51.10 -0.94 21.95
C ASN A 452 -51.22 -2.04 20.90
N VAL A 453 -51.98 -1.76 19.84
CA VAL A 453 -52.09 -2.61 18.66
C VAL A 453 -50.87 -2.35 17.78
N GLY A 454 -50.03 -3.37 17.58
CA GLY A 454 -49.22 -3.49 16.37
C GLY A 454 -47.70 -3.32 16.49
N ASN A 455 -47.02 -4.25 17.16
CA ASN A 455 -45.73 -4.74 16.66
C ASN A 455 -45.77 -6.26 16.79
N ALA A 456 -46.29 -6.94 15.77
CA ALA A 456 -46.13 -8.39 15.68
C ALA A 456 -44.63 -8.70 15.69
N ASP A 457 -44.21 -9.68 16.50
CA ASP A 457 -42.81 -10.10 16.54
C ASP A 457 -42.32 -10.40 15.11
N PRO A 458 -41.10 -9.95 14.72
CA PRO A 458 -40.55 -10.22 13.40
C PRO A 458 -40.64 -11.72 13.05
N PRO A 459 -40.99 -12.11 11.81
CA PRO A 459 -41.15 -13.52 11.43
C PRO A 459 -39.94 -14.40 11.75
N ILE A 460 -38.73 -13.83 11.67
CA ILE A 460 -37.49 -14.53 12.00
C ILE A 460 -37.41 -14.94 13.49
N TRP A 461 -38.08 -14.21 14.40
CA TRP A 461 -38.11 -14.58 15.81
C TRP A 461 -38.85 -15.89 16.02
N LEU A 462 -40.00 -16.08 15.35
CA LEU A 462 -40.76 -17.34 15.40
C LEU A 462 -39.95 -18.53 14.84
N GLU A 463 -39.23 -18.29 13.75
CA GLU A 463 -38.34 -19.29 13.14
C GLU A 463 -37.19 -19.73 14.06
N ILE A 464 -36.72 -18.85 14.95
CA ILE A 464 -35.72 -19.18 15.97
C ILE A 464 -36.39 -19.85 17.18
N MET A 465 -37.47 -19.27 17.71
CA MET A 465 -38.09 -19.71 18.95
C MET A 465 -38.70 -21.11 18.87
N ARG A 466 -39.10 -21.58 17.68
CA ARG A 466 -39.62 -22.95 17.50
C ARG A 466 -38.64 -24.06 17.90
N PHE A 467 -37.35 -23.75 17.99
CA PHE A 467 -36.32 -24.71 18.39
C PHE A 467 -36.21 -24.87 19.92
N PHE A 468 -36.79 -23.97 20.70
CA PHE A 468 -36.58 -23.91 22.15
C PHE A 468 -37.76 -24.45 22.94
N THR A 469 -37.47 -25.30 23.93
CA THR A 469 -38.46 -25.72 24.93
C THR A 469 -38.76 -24.58 25.91
N ASN A 470 -37.74 -23.78 26.27
CA ASN A 470 -37.91 -22.58 27.08
C ASN A 470 -37.29 -21.37 26.35
N PRO A 471 -38.09 -20.58 25.60
CA PRO A 471 -37.60 -19.44 24.82
C PRO A 471 -37.18 -18.23 25.67
N HIS A 472 -37.49 -18.20 26.98
CA HIS A 472 -37.17 -17.07 27.85
C HIS A 472 -35.73 -17.06 28.38
N LYS A 473 -34.97 -18.15 28.17
CA LYS A 473 -33.57 -18.19 28.57
C LYS A 473 -32.72 -17.25 27.70
N PRO A 474 -31.68 -16.62 28.28
CA PRO A 474 -30.67 -15.88 27.52
C PRO A 474 -30.15 -16.64 26.30
N MET A 475 -30.06 -15.94 25.17
CA MET A 475 -29.57 -16.49 23.92
C MET A 475 -28.06 -16.26 23.75
N ILE A 476 -27.30 -17.34 23.60
CA ILE A 476 -25.91 -17.29 23.11
C ILE A 476 -25.98 -17.32 21.59
N LEU A 477 -25.69 -16.20 20.95
CA LEU A 477 -25.81 -16.04 19.50
C LEU A 477 -24.45 -16.16 18.82
N ALA A 478 -24.34 -17.07 17.85
CA ALA A 478 -23.23 -17.11 16.90
C ALA A 478 -23.77 -16.92 15.47
N LEU A 479 -23.26 -15.90 14.78
CA LEU A 479 -23.60 -15.60 13.38
C LEU A 479 -22.34 -15.70 12.52
N ALA A 480 -22.22 -16.78 11.75
CA ALA A 480 -21.08 -17.03 10.90
C ALA A 480 -21.36 -18.13 9.88
N ARG A 481 -20.69 -18.11 8.72
CA ARG A 481 -20.71 -19.24 7.78
C ARG A 481 -20.18 -20.52 8.45
N PRO A 482 -20.66 -21.72 8.07
CA PRO A 482 -20.20 -23.00 8.60
C PRO A 482 -18.84 -23.38 8.01
N ASP A 483 -17.84 -22.53 8.21
CA ASP A 483 -16.46 -22.70 7.76
C ASP A 483 -15.60 -23.19 8.94
N PRO A 484 -14.66 -24.14 8.73
CA PRO A 484 -13.77 -24.63 9.78
C PRO A 484 -13.03 -23.52 10.54
N LYS A 485 -12.65 -22.42 9.87
CA LYS A 485 -11.96 -21.29 10.47
C LYS A 485 -12.81 -20.55 11.50
N LYS A 486 -14.14 -20.57 11.34
CA LYS A 486 -15.10 -19.94 12.27
C LYS A 486 -15.31 -20.76 13.55
N ASN A 487 -14.82 -22.00 13.59
CA ASN A 487 -14.68 -22.81 14.80
C ASN A 487 -15.99 -23.01 15.60
N LEU A 488 -17.13 -23.03 14.91
CA LEU A 488 -18.45 -23.25 15.53
C LEU A 488 -18.56 -24.61 16.21
N ILE A 489 -17.80 -25.61 15.75
CA ILE A 489 -17.74 -26.95 16.35
C ILE A 489 -17.29 -26.89 17.81
N THR A 490 -16.27 -26.07 18.12
CA THR A 490 -15.75 -25.93 19.50
C THR A 490 -16.77 -25.24 20.39
N LEU A 491 -17.53 -24.28 19.86
CA LEU A 491 -18.63 -23.65 20.59
C LEU A 491 -19.71 -24.67 20.99
N VAL A 492 -20.15 -25.53 20.06
CA VAL A 492 -21.16 -26.55 20.38
C VAL A 492 -20.66 -27.55 21.41
N LYS A 493 -19.38 -27.95 21.36
CA LYS A 493 -18.78 -28.80 22.40
C LYS A 493 -18.72 -28.11 23.75
N ALA A 494 -18.27 -26.86 23.79
CA ALA A 494 -18.19 -26.04 25.00
C ALA A 494 -19.58 -25.91 25.67
N PHE A 495 -20.63 -25.66 24.89
CA PHE A 495 -22.01 -25.60 25.37
C PHE A 495 -22.51 -26.99 25.82
N GLY A 496 -22.29 -28.03 25.02
CA GLY A 496 -22.79 -29.38 25.30
C GLY A 496 -22.22 -30.00 26.58
N GLU A 497 -20.94 -29.77 26.87
CA GLU A 497 -20.23 -30.31 28.04
C GLU A 497 -20.46 -29.47 29.31
N CYS A 498 -20.82 -28.20 29.19
CA CYS A 498 -21.07 -27.33 30.34
C CYS A 498 -22.55 -27.35 30.76
N ARG A 499 -22.89 -28.21 31.72
CA ARG A 499 -24.26 -28.34 32.25
C ARG A 499 -24.82 -27.02 32.80
N GLN A 500 -24.02 -26.26 33.54
CA GLN A 500 -24.45 -24.97 34.11
C GLN A 500 -24.85 -23.97 33.02
N LEU A 501 -24.11 -23.95 31.90
CA LEU A 501 -24.41 -23.06 30.77
C LEU A 501 -25.72 -23.44 30.08
N ARG A 502 -25.99 -24.74 29.92
CA ARG A 502 -27.25 -25.28 29.35
C ARG A 502 -28.48 -25.00 30.23
N GLU A 503 -28.28 -25.04 31.55
CA GLU A 503 -29.35 -24.72 32.49
C GLU A 503 -29.74 -23.24 32.39
N LEU A 504 -28.76 -22.34 32.19
CA LEU A 504 -28.96 -20.89 32.16
C LEU A 504 -29.30 -20.29 30.79
N ALA A 505 -28.84 -20.85 29.67
CA ALA A 505 -28.95 -20.25 28.35
C ALA A 505 -29.35 -21.23 27.24
N ASN A 506 -29.84 -20.68 26.13
CA ASN A 506 -30.03 -21.38 24.86
C ASN A 506 -28.93 -20.97 23.87
N LEU A 507 -28.62 -21.83 22.89
CA LEU A 507 -27.62 -21.56 21.85
C LEU A 507 -28.28 -21.36 20.48
N THR A 508 -27.96 -20.27 19.79
CA THR A 508 -28.47 -19.97 18.44
C THR A 508 -27.33 -19.86 17.45
N LEU A 509 -27.37 -20.68 16.40
CA LEU A 509 -26.36 -20.79 15.35
C LEU A 509 -26.94 -20.35 14.01
N VAL A 510 -26.69 -19.10 13.60
CA VAL A 510 -27.07 -18.58 12.28
C VAL A 510 -25.95 -18.89 11.29
N MET A 511 -26.10 -20.00 10.56
CA MET A 511 -25.04 -20.63 9.75
C MET A 511 -25.22 -20.49 8.23
N GLY A 512 -25.54 -19.29 7.75
CA GLY A 512 -25.84 -19.07 6.33
C GLY A 512 -27.14 -19.73 5.86
N ASN A 513 -27.51 -19.49 4.61
CA ASN A 513 -28.69 -20.11 3.99
C ASN A 513 -28.33 -21.46 3.37
N ARG A 514 -29.25 -22.43 3.45
CA ARG A 514 -29.09 -23.76 2.87
C ARG A 514 -30.44 -24.33 2.43
N ASP A 515 -30.49 -25.09 1.35
CA ASP A 515 -31.67 -25.87 0.96
C ASP A 515 -31.48 -27.35 1.32
N VAL A 516 -30.46 -27.99 0.77
CA VAL A 516 -30.10 -29.38 1.05
C VAL A 516 -28.62 -29.44 1.47
N ILE A 517 -28.30 -30.23 2.50
CA ILE A 517 -26.94 -30.31 3.06
C ILE A 517 -25.95 -30.90 2.05
N ASP A 518 -26.39 -31.83 1.20
CA ASP A 518 -25.57 -32.51 0.20
C ASP A 518 -25.20 -31.62 -1.01
N GLU A 519 -25.98 -30.56 -1.25
CA GLU A 519 -25.73 -29.59 -2.33
C GLU A 519 -24.77 -28.47 -1.92
N MET A 520 -24.45 -28.37 -0.62
CA MET A 520 -23.47 -27.40 -0.12
C MET A 520 -22.05 -27.77 -0.54
N SER A 521 -21.13 -26.81 -0.48
CA SER A 521 -19.71 -27.11 -0.65
C SER A 521 -19.26 -28.18 0.37
N SER A 522 -18.44 -29.13 -0.06
CA SER A 522 -18.05 -30.28 0.78
C SER A 522 -17.49 -29.88 2.15
N THR A 523 -16.76 -28.76 2.24
CA THR A 523 -16.27 -28.21 3.50
C THR A 523 -17.40 -27.72 4.39
N ASN A 524 -18.32 -26.89 3.88
CA ASN A 524 -19.41 -26.31 4.67
C ASN A 524 -20.39 -27.40 5.14
N SER A 525 -20.70 -28.35 4.24
CA SER A 525 -21.52 -29.52 4.55
C SER A 525 -20.90 -30.33 5.70
N SER A 526 -19.59 -30.59 5.66
CA SER A 526 -18.90 -31.37 6.70
C SER A 526 -18.96 -30.71 8.09
N VAL A 527 -18.84 -29.38 8.16
CA VAL A 527 -18.93 -28.62 9.42
C VAL A 527 -20.35 -28.69 9.96
N LEU A 528 -21.35 -28.45 9.11
CA LEU A 528 -22.75 -28.50 9.51
C LEU A 528 -23.17 -29.90 10.00
N VAL A 529 -22.79 -30.95 9.26
CA VAL A 529 -23.02 -32.34 9.67
C VAL A 529 -22.35 -32.64 11.00
N SER A 530 -21.13 -32.15 11.22
CA SER A 530 -20.43 -32.31 12.49
C SER A 530 -21.16 -31.63 13.64
N ILE A 531 -21.70 -30.42 13.42
CA ILE A 531 -22.52 -29.70 14.41
C ILE A 531 -23.80 -30.49 14.75
N ILE A 532 -24.51 -31.00 13.75
CA ILE A 532 -25.73 -31.81 13.96
C ILE A 532 -25.40 -33.08 14.76
N LYS A 533 -24.30 -33.77 14.44
CA LYS A 533 -23.82 -34.93 15.20
C LYS A 533 -23.50 -34.59 16.66
N LEU A 534 -23.02 -33.37 16.95
CA LEU A 534 -22.77 -32.93 18.32
C LEU A 534 -24.06 -32.57 19.07
N ILE A 535 -25.04 -31.96 18.39
CA ILE A 535 -26.37 -31.71 18.96
C ILE A 535 -27.01 -33.02 19.43
N ASP A 536 -26.93 -34.06 18.59
CA ASP A 536 -27.40 -35.40 18.92
C ASP A 536 -26.59 -36.03 20.08
N LYS A 537 -25.26 -36.02 19.97
CA LYS A 537 -24.35 -36.59 20.99
C LYS A 537 -24.59 -36.03 22.40
N TYR A 538 -24.84 -34.73 22.53
CA TYR A 538 -25.02 -34.07 23.83
C TYR A 538 -26.48 -33.90 24.24
N ASP A 539 -27.42 -34.44 23.45
CA ASP A 539 -28.87 -34.32 23.64
C ASP A 539 -29.31 -32.86 23.84
N LEU A 540 -29.05 -32.03 22.82
CA LEU A 540 -29.29 -30.58 22.86
C LEU A 540 -30.60 -30.15 22.18
N TYR A 541 -31.51 -31.10 21.93
CA TYR A 541 -32.83 -30.81 21.41
C TYR A 541 -33.60 -29.90 22.38
N GLY A 542 -34.32 -28.91 21.85
CA GLY A 542 -35.00 -27.90 22.68
C GLY A 542 -34.10 -26.80 23.27
N GLN A 543 -32.78 -26.86 23.05
CA GLN A 543 -31.80 -25.91 23.59
C GLN A 543 -30.96 -25.21 22.51
N VAL A 544 -30.91 -25.76 21.28
CA VAL A 544 -30.10 -25.22 20.18
C VAL A 544 -30.97 -24.88 18.97
N ALA A 545 -30.92 -23.62 18.52
CA ALA A 545 -31.56 -23.16 17.29
C ALA A 545 -30.54 -23.06 16.14
N TYR A 546 -30.93 -23.50 14.95
CA TYR A 546 -30.10 -23.45 13.74
C TYR A 546 -30.97 -23.23 12.49
N PRO A 547 -31.61 -22.04 12.37
CA PRO A 547 -32.57 -21.77 11.31
C PRO A 547 -31.97 -21.99 9.92
N LYS A 548 -32.83 -22.36 8.97
CA LYS A 548 -32.43 -22.78 7.63
C LYS A 548 -32.19 -21.59 6.69
N HIS A 549 -33.01 -20.54 6.83
CA HIS A 549 -32.99 -19.36 5.99
C HIS A 549 -33.08 -18.08 6.83
N HIS A 550 -32.44 -17.02 6.36
CA HIS A 550 -32.59 -15.64 6.82
C HIS A 550 -32.29 -14.69 5.65
N LYS A 551 -32.88 -13.51 5.69
CA LYS A 551 -32.56 -12.38 4.80
C LYS A 551 -31.56 -11.45 5.49
N GLN A 552 -30.88 -10.62 4.71
CA GLN A 552 -29.98 -9.61 5.29
C GLN A 552 -30.73 -8.61 6.19
N SER A 553 -31.98 -8.28 5.83
CA SER A 553 -32.89 -7.45 6.65
C SER A 553 -33.24 -8.08 8.00
N ASP A 554 -33.11 -9.40 8.14
CA ASP A 554 -33.46 -10.11 9.37
C ASP A 554 -32.33 -10.03 10.41
N VAL A 555 -31.09 -9.79 9.97
CA VAL A 555 -29.90 -9.83 10.83
C VAL A 555 -29.98 -8.84 12.01
N PRO A 556 -30.37 -7.56 11.81
CA PRO A 556 -30.60 -6.64 12.94
C PRO A 556 -31.62 -7.17 13.95
N GLU A 557 -32.72 -7.76 13.49
CA GLU A 557 -33.76 -8.32 14.37
C GLU A 557 -33.25 -9.52 15.18
N ILE A 558 -32.33 -10.32 14.63
CA ILE A 558 -31.68 -11.42 15.36
C ILE A 558 -30.79 -10.88 16.49
N TYR A 559 -30.03 -9.81 16.24
CA TYR A 559 -29.25 -9.16 17.30
C TYR A 559 -30.15 -8.56 18.39
N ARG A 560 -31.27 -7.91 18.00
CA ARG A 560 -32.25 -7.37 18.96
C ARG A 560 -32.89 -8.46 19.81
N LEU A 561 -33.23 -9.61 19.23
CA LEU A 561 -33.77 -10.75 19.96
C LEU A 561 -32.78 -11.26 21.02
N ALA A 562 -31.50 -11.37 20.66
CA ALA A 562 -30.45 -11.76 21.59
C ALA A 562 -30.33 -10.76 22.74
N ALA A 563 -30.32 -9.46 22.42
CA ALA A 563 -30.22 -8.41 23.43
C ALA A 563 -31.44 -8.42 24.37
N LYS A 564 -32.65 -8.57 23.82
CA LYS A 564 -33.92 -8.66 24.56
C LYS A 564 -33.94 -9.82 25.54
N SER A 565 -33.37 -10.97 25.16
CA SER A 565 -33.23 -12.14 26.06
C SER A 565 -32.14 -11.99 27.13
N LYS A 566 -31.43 -10.86 27.19
CA LYS A 566 -30.21 -10.67 28.01
C LYS A 566 -29.10 -11.68 27.64
N GLY A 567 -29.01 -11.97 26.34
CA GLY A 567 -28.08 -12.92 25.73
C GLY A 567 -26.69 -12.36 25.46
N VAL A 568 -25.83 -13.15 24.82
CA VAL A 568 -24.42 -12.82 24.53
C VAL A 568 -24.11 -13.19 23.08
N PHE A 569 -23.37 -12.34 22.37
CA PHE A 569 -22.86 -12.67 21.03
C PHE A 569 -21.48 -13.32 21.13
N ILE A 570 -21.22 -14.38 20.36
CA ILE A 570 -19.91 -15.05 20.34
C ILE A 570 -19.33 -15.21 18.93
N ASN A 571 -18.05 -14.86 18.80
CA ASN A 571 -17.20 -15.18 17.66
C ASN A 571 -16.00 -16.05 18.11
N PRO A 572 -16.09 -17.40 17.99
CA PRO A 572 -15.07 -18.32 18.47
C PRO A 572 -13.98 -18.64 17.41
N ALA A 573 -13.90 -17.87 16.32
CA ALA A 573 -13.01 -18.15 15.20
C ALA A 573 -11.54 -18.33 15.62
N PHE A 574 -10.79 -19.19 14.91
CA PHE A 574 -9.37 -19.38 15.21
C PHE A 574 -8.56 -18.10 15.03
N ILE A 575 -8.92 -17.32 13.99
CA ILE A 575 -8.40 -15.98 13.72
C ILE A 575 -9.56 -15.17 13.10
N GLU A 576 -9.80 -13.96 13.59
CA GLU A 576 -10.75 -13.01 13.00
C GLU A 576 -10.03 -11.72 12.57
N PRO A 577 -9.83 -11.46 11.26
CA PRO A 577 -9.02 -10.33 10.81
C PRO A 577 -9.49 -8.96 11.30
N PHE A 578 -10.80 -8.74 11.41
CA PHE A 578 -11.39 -7.53 11.99
C PHE A 578 -12.58 -7.88 12.89
N GLY A 579 -13.70 -8.30 12.28
CA GLY A 579 -14.91 -8.74 12.99
C GLY A 579 -16.04 -7.72 12.98
N LEU A 580 -16.54 -7.33 11.79
CA LEU A 580 -17.70 -6.42 11.66
C LEU A 580 -18.92 -6.89 12.45
N THR A 581 -19.17 -8.21 12.51
CA THR A 581 -20.27 -8.78 13.29
C THR A 581 -20.18 -8.48 14.80
N LEU A 582 -18.98 -8.25 15.34
CA LEU A 582 -18.80 -7.83 16.73
C LEU A 582 -19.27 -6.39 16.94
N ILE A 583 -18.99 -5.51 15.97
CA ILE A 583 -19.43 -4.11 15.99
C ILE A 583 -20.95 -4.07 15.82
N GLU A 584 -21.51 -4.84 14.88
CA GLU A 584 -22.96 -4.95 14.70
C GLU A 584 -23.66 -5.43 15.98
N ALA A 585 -23.15 -6.50 16.60
CA ALA A 585 -23.71 -7.01 17.85
C ALA A 585 -23.63 -5.98 18.98
N ALA A 586 -22.47 -5.33 19.15
CA ALA A 586 -22.27 -4.29 20.15
C ALA A 586 -23.21 -3.09 19.96
N ALA A 587 -23.47 -2.69 18.70
CA ALA A 587 -24.39 -1.62 18.37
C ALA A 587 -25.83 -1.90 18.80
N HIS A 588 -26.23 -3.17 18.83
CA HIS A 588 -27.53 -3.63 19.31
C HIS A 588 -27.54 -3.91 20.83
N GLY A 589 -26.47 -3.54 21.55
CA GLY A 589 -26.38 -3.68 23.00
C GLY A 589 -26.04 -5.09 23.49
N LEU A 590 -25.46 -5.94 22.64
CA LEU A 590 -24.99 -7.27 23.05
C LEU A 590 -23.58 -7.22 23.62
N PRO A 591 -23.37 -7.79 24.82
CA PRO A 591 -22.04 -8.18 25.26
C PRO A 591 -21.43 -9.23 24.33
N ILE A 592 -20.12 -9.15 24.10
CA ILE A 592 -19.41 -10.03 23.17
C ILE A 592 -18.46 -11.00 23.87
N VAL A 593 -18.35 -12.21 23.33
CA VAL A 593 -17.23 -13.13 23.57
C VAL A 593 -16.50 -13.31 22.25
N ALA A 594 -15.21 -13.01 22.20
CA ALA A 594 -14.49 -13.06 20.93
C ALA A 594 -13.11 -13.69 21.08
N THR A 595 -12.61 -14.27 19.99
CA THR A 595 -11.25 -14.79 19.93
C THR A 595 -10.21 -13.74 20.26
N LYS A 596 -9.18 -14.11 21.03
CA LYS A 596 -8.01 -13.26 21.31
C LYS A 596 -7.02 -13.16 20.14
N ASN A 597 -7.31 -13.82 19.02
CA ASN A 597 -6.48 -13.85 17.83
C ASN A 597 -7.17 -13.06 16.71
N GLY A 598 -6.77 -11.82 16.46
CA GLY A 598 -7.47 -11.01 15.47
C GLY A 598 -7.63 -9.54 15.80
N GLY A 599 -8.41 -8.88 14.94
CA GLY A 599 -9.03 -7.60 15.22
C GLY A 599 -9.99 -7.52 16.41
N PRO A 600 -10.60 -8.61 16.94
CA PRO A 600 -11.41 -8.51 18.14
C PRO A 600 -10.67 -7.97 19.36
N VAL A 601 -9.35 -8.12 19.43
CA VAL A 601 -8.52 -7.56 20.50
C VAL A 601 -8.58 -6.03 20.50
N ASP A 602 -8.52 -5.41 19.32
CA ASP A 602 -8.59 -3.96 19.19
C ASP A 602 -10.02 -3.45 19.38
N ILE A 603 -11.02 -4.18 18.89
CA ILE A 603 -12.45 -3.87 19.13
C ILE A 603 -12.74 -3.90 20.63
N HIS A 604 -12.35 -4.97 21.32
CA HIS A 604 -12.54 -5.12 22.77
C HIS A 604 -11.84 -4.01 23.56
N ARG A 605 -10.63 -3.61 23.17
CA ARG A 605 -9.89 -2.51 23.82
C ARG A 605 -10.63 -1.16 23.75
N VAL A 606 -11.35 -0.92 22.66
CA VAL A 606 -12.11 0.34 22.46
C VAL A 606 -13.49 0.27 23.10
N LEU A 607 -14.22 -0.83 22.91
CA LEU A 607 -15.59 -0.95 23.37
C LEU A 607 -15.71 -1.34 24.84
N ASP A 608 -14.78 -2.15 25.37
CA ASP A 608 -14.84 -2.77 26.71
C ASP A 608 -16.21 -3.41 27.01
N ASN A 609 -16.75 -4.13 26.02
CA ASN A 609 -18.12 -4.66 26.01
C ASN A 609 -18.18 -6.19 26.08
N GLY A 610 -17.14 -6.85 26.62
CA GLY A 610 -17.08 -8.31 26.54
C GLY A 610 -15.83 -8.98 27.11
N LEU A 611 -15.59 -10.22 26.68
CA LEU A 611 -14.45 -11.04 27.10
C LEU A 611 -13.72 -11.65 25.88
N LEU A 612 -12.39 -11.74 25.97
CA LEU A 612 -11.55 -12.42 24.97
C LEU A 612 -11.23 -13.85 25.40
N VAL A 613 -11.26 -14.79 24.45
CA VAL A 613 -11.05 -16.22 24.70
C VAL A 613 -9.98 -16.83 23.80
N ASP A 614 -9.33 -17.89 24.28
CA ASP A 614 -8.47 -18.72 23.44
C ASP A 614 -9.33 -19.69 22.60
N PRO A 615 -9.35 -19.57 21.26
CA PRO A 615 -10.20 -20.41 20.42
C PRO A 615 -9.78 -21.89 20.40
N HIS A 616 -8.55 -22.21 20.86
CA HIS A 616 -8.07 -23.58 20.97
C HIS A 616 -8.39 -24.23 22.33
N ALA A 617 -8.79 -23.44 23.33
CA ALA A 617 -9.12 -23.93 24.66
C ALA A 617 -10.64 -23.91 24.88
N GLN A 618 -11.29 -25.06 24.72
CA GLN A 618 -12.74 -25.20 24.86
C GLN A 618 -13.27 -24.68 26.20
N HIS A 619 -12.57 -24.95 27.30
CA HIS A 619 -12.95 -24.45 28.64
C HIS A 619 -12.97 -22.92 28.71
N SER A 620 -12.02 -22.24 28.06
CA SER A 620 -11.98 -20.78 28.00
C SER A 620 -13.24 -20.20 27.36
N VAL A 621 -13.80 -20.88 26.35
CA VAL A 621 -15.06 -20.47 25.70
C VAL A 621 -16.25 -20.66 26.64
N ALA A 622 -16.35 -21.82 27.28
CA ALA A 622 -17.44 -22.14 28.20
C ALA A 622 -17.46 -21.19 29.42
N ASP A 623 -16.30 -20.95 30.04
CA ASP A 623 -16.17 -20.12 31.24
C ASP A 623 -16.54 -18.66 30.96
N ALA A 624 -16.11 -18.11 29.82
CA ALA A 624 -16.44 -16.74 29.44
C ALA A 624 -17.94 -16.55 29.17
N LEU A 625 -18.56 -17.51 28.45
CA LEU A 625 -20.00 -17.51 28.21
C LEU A 625 -20.79 -17.63 29.51
N LEU A 626 -20.41 -18.58 30.38
CA LEU A 626 -21.05 -18.79 31.68
C LEU A 626 -20.95 -17.54 32.54
N LYS A 627 -19.78 -16.90 32.58
CA LYS A 627 -19.56 -15.67 33.35
C LYS A 627 -20.47 -14.53 32.91
N LEU A 628 -20.59 -14.28 31.59
CA LEU A 628 -21.44 -13.19 31.09
C LEU A 628 -22.93 -13.47 31.23
N VAL A 629 -23.36 -14.73 31.12
CA VAL A 629 -24.77 -15.11 31.30
C VAL A 629 -25.18 -15.12 32.78
N ALA A 630 -24.27 -15.53 33.68
CA ALA A 630 -24.58 -15.64 35.11
C ALA A 630 -24.48 -14.30 35.86
N ASP A 631 -23.52 -13.44 35.50
CA ASP A 631 -23.29 -12.15 36.17
C ASP A 631 -24.06 -11.02 35.47
N LYS A 632 -25.25 -10.72 36.00
CA LYS A 632 -26.12 -9.63 35.50
C LYS A 632 -25.47 -8.25 35.56
N GLN A 633 -24.60 -7.99 36.54
CA GLN A 633 -23.93 -6.68 36.67
C GLN A 633 -22.82 -6.54 35.62
N LEU A 634 -22.06 -7.60 35.38
CA LEU A 634 -21.10 -7.63 34.28
C LEU A 634 -21.80 -7.47 32.92
N TRP A 635 -22.91 -8.16 32.70
CA TRP A 635 -23.68 -8.06 31.47
C TRP A 635 -24.16 -6.62 31.20
N ALA A 636 -24.77 -5.97 32.20
CA ALA A 636 -25.24 -4.59 32.08
C ALA A 636 -24.10 -3.61 31.79
N ARG A 637 -22.97 -3.73 32.51
CA ARG A 637 -21.77 -2.91 32.25
C ARG A 637 -21.25 -3.10 30.82
N CYS A 638 -21.16 -4.34 30.34
CA CYS A 638 -20.70 -4.61 28.98
C CYS A 638 -21.65 -4.03 27.93
N ARG A 639 -22.96 -4.15 28.12
CA ARG A 639 -23.96 -3.52 27.25
C ARG A 639 -23.79 -2.00 27.21
N ASP A 640 -23.72 -1.36 28.38
CA ASP A 640 -23.66 0.10 28.48
C ASP A 640 -22.35 0.64 27.89
N ASN A 641 -21.24 -0.05 28.10
CA ASN A 641 -19.96 0.29 27.48
C ASN A 641 -20.02 0.13 25.95
N GLY A 642 -20.61 -0.96 25.44
CA GLY A 642 -20.81 -1.18 24.01
C GLY A 642 -21.60 -0.06 23.36
N LEU A 643 -22.79 0.25 23.89
CA LEU A 643 -23.66 1.31 23.37
C LEU A 643 -23.01 2.70 23.48
N ARG A 644 -22.31 2.99 24.57
CA ARG A 644 -21.62 4.26 24.77
C ARG A 644 -20.49 4.47 23.75
N ASN A 645 -19.71 3.43 23.47
CA ASN A 645 -18.47 3.56 22.68
C ASN A 645 -18.64 3.19 21.19
N ILE A 646 -19.80 2.67 20.77
CA ILE A 646 -19.99 2.16 19.41
C ILE A 646 -19.77 3.23 18.33
N HIS A 647 -20.11 4.49 18.63
CA HIS A 647 -19.92 5.63 17.73
C HIS A 647 -18.46 5.82 17.29
N LEU A 648 -17.48 5.28 18.03
CA LEU A 648 -16.06 5.30 17.67
C LEU A 648 -15.73 4.44 16.44
N PHE A 649 -16.62 3.50 16.08
CA PHE A 649 -16.54 2.70 14.85
C PHE A 649 -17.48 3.23 13.76
N SER A 650 -17.79 4.52 13.78
CA SER A 650 -18.61 5.18 12.74
C SER A 650 -17.75 5.77 11.63
N TRP A 651 -18.32 5.92 10.44
CA TRP A 651 -17.65 6.60 9.32
C TRP A 651 -17.28 8.07 9.64
N PRO A 652 -18.13 8.87 10.30
CA PRO A 652 -17.73 10.20 10.75
C PRO A 652 -16.49 10.19 11.66
N GLU A 653 -16.39 9.27 12.63
CA GLU A 653 -15.21 9.21 13.51
C GLU A 653 -13.96 8.74 12.78
N HIS A 654 -14.11 7.79 11.84
CA HIS A 654 -13.05 7.41 10.92
C HIS A 654 -12.52 8.63 10.16
N CYS A 655 -13.41 9.38 9.51
CA CYS A 655 -13.05 10.53 8.70
C CYS A 655 -12.43 11.67 9.54
N LYS A 656 -12.92 11.92 10.75
CA LYS A 656 -12.30 12.88 11.68
C LYS A 656 -10.86 12.52 12.00
N THR A 657 -10.64 11.26 12.40
CA THR A 657 -9.29 10.76 12.73
C THR A 657 -8.40 10.82 11.49
N TYR A 658 -8.92 10.41 10.33
CA TYR A 658 -8.23 10.47 9.05
C TYR A 658 -7.78 11.89 8.71
N LEU A 659 -8.70 12.85 8.68
CA LEU A 659 -8.41 14.24 8.31
C LEU A 659 -7.44 14.90 9.28
N ALA A 660 -7.58 14.67 10.59
CA ALA A 660 -6.65 15.18 11.59
C ALA A 660 -5.21 14.69 11.33
N GLN A 661 -5.05 13.44 10.90
CA GLN A 661 -3.73 12.90 10.59
C GLN A 661 -3.21 13.42 9.25
N VAL A 662 -4.04 13.48 8.21
CA VAL A 662 -3.67 14.03 6.89
C VAL A 662 -3.19 15.48 7.04
N MET A 663 -3.85 16.28 7.86
CA MET A 663 -3.46 17.66 8.12
C MET A 663 -2.14 17.81 8.87
N SER A 664 -1.73 16.78 9.61
CA SER A 664 -0.41 16.75 10.26
C SER A 664 0.73 16.44 9.29
N CYS A 665 0.41 15.96 8.06
CA CYS A 665 1.41 15.75 7.03
C CYS A 665 1.94 17.08 6.52
N LYS A 666 3.27 17.18 6.36
CA LYS A 666 3.89 18.36 5.77
C LYS A 666 3.44 18.49 4.32
N GLN A 667 2.76 19.59 3.98
CA GLN A 667 2.45 19.87 2.58
C GLN A 667 3.73 20.10 1.78
N ARG A 668 3.76 19.50 0.58
CA ARG A 668 4.92 19.53 -0.33
C ARG A 668 4.62 20.27 -1.63
N GLN A 669 3.45 20.92 -1.73
CA GLN A 669 2.93 21.49 -2.97
C GLN A 669 3.89 22.48 -3.62
N THR A 670 3.86 22.48 -4.95
CA THR A 670 4.67 23.34 -5.81
C THR A 670 4.24 24.80 -5.66
N ARG A 671 5.16 25.69 -5.29
CA ARG A 671 4.91 27.14 -5.18
C ARG A 671 5.08 27.86 -6.52
N TRP A 672 4.64 27.27 -7.62
CA TRP A 672 4.90 27.84 -8.94
C TRP A 672 3.80 28.82 -9.29
N LYS A 673 4.17 30.09 -9.52
CA LYS A 673 3.29 31.02 -10.23
C LYS A 673 3.47 30.78 -11.72
N ARG A 674 2.42 30.31 -12.39
CA ARG A 674 2.37 30.27 -13.85
C ARG A 674 2.04 31.70 -14.31
N ASN A 675 2.95 32.34 -15.04
CA ASN A 675 2.66 33.64 -15.66
C ASN A 675 1.74 33.38 -16.86
N GLU A 676 0.42 33.46 -16.65
CA GLU A 676 -0.59 33.25 -17.71
C GLU A 676 -1.30 34.52 -18.21
N ASP A 677 -0.86 35.71 -17.83
CA ASP A 677 -1.37 36.97 -18.38
C ASP A 677 -0.38 37.57 -19.39
N GLU A 678 -0.46 37.14 -20.66
CA GLU A 678 -0.10 37.93 -21.87
C GLU A 678 -0.22 37.10 -23.16
N CYS A 679 -1.32 36.38 -23.37
CA CYS A 679 -1.60 35.79 -24.69
C CYS A 679 -3.10 35.78 -25.01
N SER A 680 -3.75 36.93 -24.88
CA SER A 680 -5.02 37.18 -25.56
C SER A 680 -4.74 37.36 -27.05
N TYR A 681 -5.35 36.52 -27.89
CA TYR A 681 -5.45 36.75 -29.33
C TYR A 681 -6.15 38.09 -29.56
N SER A 682 -5.41 39.11 -30.00
CA SER A 682 -6.00 40.35 -30.48
C SER A 682 -6.44 40.17 -31.94
N GLU A 683 -7.74 39.99 -32.16
CA GLU A 683 -8.36 40.41 -33.43
C GLU A 683 -8.37 41.94 -33.49
N PRO A 684 -8.20 42.57 -34.67
CA PRO A 684 -8.14 44.02 -34.77
C PRO A 684 -9.54 44.64 -34.73
N ASP A 685 -9.66 45.66 -33.89
CA ASP A 685 -10.56 46.82 -33.97
C ASP A 685 -12.09 46.61 -34.03
N SER A 686 -12.75 46.89 -32.89
CA SER A 686 -13.93 47.75 -32.87
C SER A 686 -13.84 48.73 -31.68
N PRO A 687 -13.96 50.05 -31.87
CA PRO A 687 -13.71 51.03 -30.83
C PRO A 687 -15.02 51.45 -30.16
N GLU A 688 -15.35 50.89 -29.01
CA GLU A 688 -16.37 51.44 -28.09
C GLU A 688 -16.28 50.68 -26.76
N ASP A 689 -15.47 51.20 -25.83
CA ASP A 689 -16.00 51.79 -24.59
C ASP A 689 -14.84 52.11 -23.64
N SER A 690 -14.49 53.39 -23.66
CA SER A 690 -13.67 54.02 -22.65
C SER A 690 -14.57 54.45 -21.49
N LEU A 691 -14.02 54.45 -20.27
CA LEU A 691 -14.55 55.00 -19.02
C LEU A 691 -15.35 54.03 -18.13
N ARG A 692 -14.66 53.45 -17.14
CA ARG A 692 -14.95 53.73 -15.72
C ARG A 692 -13.77 53.36 -14.82
N ASP A 693 -13.14 54.42 -14.37
CA ASP A 693 -12.03 54.48 -13.45
C ASP A 693 -12.54 54.52 -11.98
N ILE A 694 -11.71 54.02 -11.07
CA ILE A 694 -11.53 54.46 -9.66
C ILE A 694 -12.54 53.96 -8.61
N LYS A 695 -12.04 53.00 -7.78
CA LYS A 695 -12.20 52.77 -6.31
C LYS A 695 -11.81 51.29 -6.06
N ASP A 696 -10.84 50.88 -5.25
CA ASP A 696 -10.43 51.34 -3.93
C ASP A 696 -8.94 51.05 -3.65
N LEU A 697 -8.22 52.10 -3.27
CA LEU A 697 -6.96 52.01 -2.51
C LEU A 697 -7.33 52.02 -1.03
N SER A 698 -7.17 50.88 -0.34
CA SER A 698 -7.17 50.85 1.13
C SER A 698 -5.75 50.59 1.65
N LEU A 699 -5.28 51.60 2.38
CA LEU A 699 -4.00 51.74 3.07
C LEU A 699 -3.93 50.79 4.28
N SER A 700 -2.76 50.19 4.51
CA SER A 700 -2.36 49.74 5.85
C SER A 700 -1.12 50.50 6.31
N LEU A 701 -1.36 51.38 7.28
CA LEU A 701 -0.41 52.24 7.98
C LEU A 701 0.60 51.43 8.80
N LYS A 702 1.88 51.78 8.69
CA LYS A 702 2.93 51.44 9.68
C LYS A 702 3.16 52.65 10.58
N LEU A 703 2.95 52.46 11.87
CA LEU A 703 3.34 53.41 12.92
C LEU A 703 4.84 53.26 13.19
N SER A 704 5.54 54.40 13.11
CA SER A 704 6.92 54.61 13.54
C SER A 704 6.90 55.34 14.89
N LEU A 705 7.82 55.00 15.78
CA LEU A 705 8.10 55.76 17.00
C LEU A 705 9.61 55.70 17.27
N ASP A 706 10.21 56.90 17.26
CA ASP A 706 11.62 57.22 17.48
C ASP A 706 11.97 57.47 18.95
N GLY A 707 13.27 57.36 19.23
CA GLY A 707 14.01 58.03 20.33
C GLY A 707 14.56 57.08 21.41
N ASP A 708 15.74 57.24 22.00
CA ASP A 708 16.88 58.15 21.79
C ASP A 708 18.13 57.58 22.56
N LYS A 709 19.33 58.00 22.14
CA LYS A 709 20.71 57.97 22.71
C LYS A 709 21.04 57.35 24.11
N ASN A 710 22.18 56.63 24.21
CA ASN A 710 23.33 57.04 25.06
C ASN A 710 24.63 56.19 24.92
N GLU A 711 25.71 56.80 25.39
CA GLU A 711 27.15 56.64 25.11
C GLU A 711 27.97 55.53 25.83
N LYS A 712 29.15 55.22 25.22
CA LYS A 712 30.53 55.08 25.76
C LYS A 712 31.12 53.79 26.39
N SER A 713 32.36 53.55 25.91
CA SER A 713 33.54 52.86 26.50
C SER A 713 33.53 51.32 26.49
N GLY A 714 34.61 50.60 26.22
CA GLY A 714 36.01 50.91 25.91
C GLY A 714 36.90 49.68 26.19
N THR A 715 37.86 49.40 25.29
CA THR A 715 39.20 48.82 25.58
C THR A 715 39.25 47.32 25.98
N SER A 716 39.60 46.41 25.05
CA SER A 716 40.95 45.91 24.76
C SER A 716 41.66 45.17 25.91
N VAL A 717 41.93 43.86 25.70
CA VAL A 717 43.25 43.26 25.94
C VAL A 717 43.52 42.21 24.84
N THR A 718 44.45 42.56 23.97
CA THR A 718 45.20 41.73 23.01
C THR A 718 46.33 40.95 23.69
N ALA A 719 46.92 40.03 22.91
CA ALA A 719 48.29 39.48 22.98
C ALA A 719 48.44 38.12 23.68
N LEU A 720 49.24 37.16 23.19
CA LEU A 720 50.13 36.97 22.03
C LEU A 720 50.39 35.43 22.03
N ASP A 721 50.20 34.69 20.95
CA ASP A 721 51.11 34.50 19.80
C ASP A 721 52.55 34.11 20.16
N PHE A 722 52.97 32.94 19.65
CA PHE A 722 54.22 32.70 18.91
C PHE A 722 53.96 31.47 18.01
N MET A 723 53.66 31.67 16.72
CA MET A 723 54.57 31.84 15.56
C MET A 723 55.30 30.54 15.17
N GLU A 724 54.91 29.92 14.05
CA GLU A 724 55.46 30.12 12.67
C GLU A 724 56.72 29.25 12.45
N ASN A 725 57.04 28.68 11.29
CA ASN A 725 56.47 28.70 9.95
C ASN A 725 57.18 27.60 9.14
N ALA A 726 56.47 26.94 8.24
CA ALA A 726 57.02 26.50 6.95
C ALA A 726 55.87 26.24 5.96
N SER A 727 55.36 27.35 5.43
CA SER A 727 54.39 27.43 4.35
C SER A 727 55.05 27.26 2.98
N LYS A 728 54.23 26.85 1.99
CA LYS A 728 54.20 27.27 0.56
C LYS A 728 54.13 26.11 -0.43
N LYS A 729 52.90 25.63 -0.68
CA LYS A 729 52.34 25.28 -2.00
C LYS A 729 50.89 24.79 -1.89
N LYS A 730 49.96 25.65 -1.41
CA LYS A 730 48.51 25.39 -1.55
C LYS A 730 47.59 26.59 -1.22
N SER A 731 48.00 27.82 -1.53
CA SER A 731 47.22 29.03 -1.21
C SER A 731 46.96 29.93 -2.42
N GLN A 732 46.52 29.33 -3.52
CA GLN A 732 45.86 30.00 -4.63
C GLN A 732 44.80 29.05 -5.21
N LEU A 733 43.71 28.82 -4.47
CA LEU A 733 42.40 28.45 -5.07
C LEU A 733 41.22 28.48 -4.08
N ASP A 734 41.44 28.65 -2.77
CA ASP A 734 40.36 28.47 -1.76
C ASP A 734 39.79 29.77 -1.15
N ASN A 735 40.05 30.94 -1.73
CA ASN A 735 39.54 32.23 -1.20
C ASN A 735 38.39 32.85 -2.02
N MET A 736 37.41 32.04 -2.46
CA MET A 736 36.20 32.57 -3.09
C MET A 736 34.89 31.85 -2.71
N VAL A 737 34.77 31.22 -1.53
CA VAL A 737 33.44 30.81 -1.04
C VAL A 737 33.37 30.91 0.49
N SER A 738 32.30 31.57 0.96
CA SER A 738 31.81 31.68 2.34
C SER A 738 32.47 32.72 3.23
N THR A 739 31.91 33.94 3.22
CA THR A 739 31.01 34.43 4.29
C THR A 739 30.54 35.83 3.93
N GLN A 740 29.31 35.97 3.43
CA GLN A 740 28.56 37.23 3.56
C GLN A 740 27.10 36.92 3.86
N SER A 741 26.72 37.42 5.04
CA SER A 741 25.38 37.66 5.55
C SER A 741 24.31 37.85 4.46
N VAL A 742 23.23 37.06 4.58
CA VAL A 742 22.00 37.21 3.80
C VAL A 742 21.32 38.54 4.16
N SER A 743 21.73 39.61 3.50
CA SER A 743 20.96 40.84 3.37
C SER A 743 19.91 40.64 2.26
N ARG A 744 18.64 40.71 2.66
CA ARG A 744 17.47 40.86 1.78
C ARG A 744 17.64 42.10 0.89
N SER A 745 18.18 41.93 -0.31
CA SER A 745 18.09 42.93 -1.39
C SER A 745 18.58 42.37 -2.72
N MET A 746 17.84 41.41 -3.30
CA MET A 746 17.86 41.14 -4.75
C MET A 746 16.45 40.68 -5.15
N GLU A 747 15.50 41.61 -5.13
CA GLU A 747 14.38 41.54 -6.07
C GLU A 747 14.88 42.12 -7.40
N LYS A 748 14.58 41.43 -8.52
CA LYS A 748 15.05 41.67 -9.90
C LYS A 748 16.38 41.03 -10.28
N ALA A 749 16.41 39.70 -10.28
CA ALA A 749 17.16 38.95 -11.30
C ALA A 749 16.13 38.31 -12.23
N GLU A 750 16.29 38.56 -13.53
CA GLU A 750 15.34 38.28 -14.61
C GLU A 750 14.85 36.82 -14.60
N GLN A 751 13.53 36.65 -14.47
CA GLN A 751 12.86 35.37 -14.73
C GLN A 751 13.00 35.06 -16.23
N SER A 752 13.70 33.96 -16.55
CA SER A 752 13.92 33.50 -17.92
C SER A 752 12.58 33.30 -18.64
N LYS A 753 12.33 34.10 -19.68
CA LYS A 753 11.22 33.92 -20.62
C LYS A 753 11.38 32.57 -21.35
N PHE A 754 10.62 31.56 -20.96
CA PHE A 754 10.59 30.27 -21.65
C PHE A 754 9.90 30.42 -23.02
N GLN A 755 10.66 30.39 -24.12
CA GLN A 755 10.12 30.38 -25.49
C GLN A 755 9.57 28.99 -25.88
N LEU A 756 8.60 28.44 -25.13
CA LEU A 756 7.94 27.17 -25.47
C LEU A 756 6.59 27.34 -26.18
N SER A 757 6.14 28.57 -26.39
CA SER A 757 4.81 28.94 -26.91
C SER A 757 4.50 28.46 -28.35
N ARG A 758 5.44 27.86 -29.09
CA ARG A 758 5.24 27.46 -30.51
C ARG A 758 5.30 25.96 -30.82
N ARG A 759 5.73 25.08 -29.91
CA ARG A 759 5.98 23.65 -30.24
C ARG A 759 4.82 22.75 -29.77
N ARG A 760 4.22 21.98 -30.68
CA ARG A 760 3.03 21.15 -30.42
C ARG A 760 3.36 19.70 -30.03
N LYS A 761 4.57 19.21 -30.34
CA LYS A 761 5.01 17.83 -30.09
C LYS A 761 6.47 17.82 -29.61
N LEU A 762 6.83 16.88 -28.73
CA LEU A 762 8.20 16.73 -28.23
C LEU A 762 8.73 15.33 -28.49
N ILE A 763 9.98 15.26 -28.92
CA ILE A 763 10.74 14.02 -29.09
C ILE A 763 11.68 13.88 -27.91
N VAL A 764 11.54 12.79 -27.17
CA VAL A 764 12.41 12.44 -26.04
C VAL A 764 13.35 11.35 -26.51
N ILE A 765 14.66 11.61 -26.47
CA ILE A 765 15.70 10.64 -26.78
C ILE A 765 16.20 10.07 -25.45
N ALA A 766 15.70 8.88 -25.10
CA ALA A 766 15.97 8.16 -23.85
C ALA A 766 16.75 6.86 -24.05
N ALA A 767 17.50 6.77 -25.16
CA ALA A 767 18.35 5.63 -25.47
C ALA A 767 19.74 5.85 -24.87
N ASP A 768 20.01 5.31 -23.68
CA ASP A 768 21.38 5.27 -23.17
C ASP A 768 22.20 4.25 -23.97
N CYS A 769 23.44 4.62 -24.32
CA CYS A 769 24.41 3.77 -25.02
C CYS A 769 25.61 3.49 -24.11
N ASP A 770 26.25 2.32 -24.26
CA ASP A 770 27.47 1.97 -23.50
C ASP A 770 28.65 2.90 -23.84
N THR A 771 28.62 3.55 -25.01
CA THR A 771 29.64 4.52 -25.46
C THR A 771 29.00 5.84 -25.89
N ALA A 772 29.71 6.95 -25.65
CA ALA A 772 29.28 8.28 -26.08
C ALA A 772 29.17 8.39 -27.62
N ALA A 773 30.00 7.65 -28.37
CA ALA A 773 29.91 7.57 -29.83
C ALA A 773 28.60 6.90 -30.29
N GLY A 774 28.22 5.78 -29.67
CA GLY A 774 26.94 5.13 -29.97
C GLY A 774 25.73 6.01 -29.66
N LEU A 775 25.78 6.79 -28.56
CA LEU A 775 24.72 7.77 -28.26
C LEU A 775 24.64 8.87 -29.33
N ALA A 776 25.79 9.31 -29.85
CA ALA A 776 25.87 10.35 -30.88
C ALA A 776 25.25 9.88 -32.20
N ASP A 777 25.57 8.66 -32.63
CA ASP A 777 25.04 8.07 -33.86
C ASP A 777 23.52 7.90 -33.79
N VAL A 778 23.00 7.38 -32.68
CA VAL A 778 21.55 7.21 -32.45
C VAL A 778 20.85 8.57 -32.44
N THR A 779 21.37 9.53 -31.66
CA THR A 779 20.78 10.87 -31.53
C THR A 779 20.73 11.60 -32.87
N LYS A 780 21.84 11.55 -33.63
CA LYS A 780 21.94 12.18 -34.94
C LYS A 780 20.98 11.56 -35.95
N THR A 781 20.89 10.24 -35.97
CA THR A 781 19.96 9.51 -36.84
C THR A 781 18.51 9.92 -36.54
N ILE A 782 18.10 9.96 -35.28
CA ILE A 782 16.74 10.35 -34.88
C ILE A 782 16.45 11.80 -35.30
N ILE A 783 17.33 12.74 -34.97
CA ILE A 783 17.13 14.17 -35.26
C ILE A 783 17.04 14.39 -36.79
N GLU A 784 17.92 13.78 -37.58
CA GLU A 784 17.90 13.90 -39.03
C GLU A 784 16.61 13.33 -39.64
N ILE A 785 16.09 12.22 -39.12
CA ILE A 785 14.82 11.63 -39.59
C ILE A 785 13.65 12.52 -39.23
N VAL A 786 13.54 12.94 -37.97
CA VAL A 786 12.43 13.81 -37.51
C VAL A 786 12.42 15.14 -38.28
N LYS A 787 13.59 15.72 -38.55
CA LYS A 787 13.73 16.95 -39.36
C LYS A 787 13.26 16.78 -40.82
N LYS A 788 13.26 15.56 -41.37
CA LYS A 788 12.75 15.29 -42.73
C LYS A 788 11.22 15.30 -42.84
N TYR A 789 10.48 15.24 -41.72
CA TYR A 789 9.02 15.36 -41.74
C TYR A 789 8.61 16.85 -41.79
N LYS A 790 7.59 17.20 -42.60
CA LYS A 790 7.13 18.58 -42.90
C LYS A 790 6.78 19.46 -41.69
N SER A 791 6.73 18.89 -40.48
CA SER A 791 6.45 19.57 -39.21
C SER A 791 7.70 19.90 -38.37
N ALA A 792 8.91 19.86 -38.95
CA ALA A 792 10.20 20.03 -38.25
C ALA A 792 10.30 21.29 -37.37
N SER A 793 9.65 22.41 -37.74
CA SER A 793 9.62 23.65 -36.95
C SER A 793 8.69 23.60 -35.72
N SER A 794 7.90 22.54 -35.57
CA SER A 794 6.94 22.35 -34.46
C SER A 794 7.35 21.30 -33.43
N PHE A 795 8.46 20.58 -33.69
CA PHE A 795 9.00 19.56 -32.79
C PHE A 795 10.05 20.14 -31.85
N GLY A 796 9.91 19.83 -30.56
CA GLY A 796 10.99 20.01 -29.59
C GLY A 796 11.75 18.73 -29.33
N PHE A 797 12.97 18.85 -28.81
CA PHE A 797 13.86 17.73 -28.51
C PHE A 797 14.29 17.76 -27.04
N ILE A 798 14.17 16.63 -26.37
CA ILE A 798 14.64 16.42 -25.00
C ILE A 798 15.64 15.27 -25.03
N LEU A 799 16.83 15.47 -24.47
CA LEU A 799 17.78 14.38 -24.25
C LEU A 799 17.62 13.87 -22.82
N SER A 800 17.35 12.57 -22.64
CA SER A 800 17.14 11.95 -21.34
C SER A 800 18.11 10.80 -21.11
N THR A 801 19.04 10.94 -20.17
CA THR A 801 20.20 10.05 -20.07
C THR A 801 20.66 9.82 -18.63
N ALA A 802 21.37 8.71 -18.41
CA ALA A 802 22.09 8.41 -17.18
C ALA A 802 23.38 9.25 -16.99
N LEU A 803 23.82 9.96 -18.03
CA LEU A 803 25.05 10.75 -18.02
C LEU A 803 24.93 12.03 -17.17
N THR A 804 26.07 12.46 -16.63
CA THR A 804 26.24 13.76 -15.98
C THR A 804 26.18 14.91 -17.00
N ILE A 805 25.89 16.13 -16.55
CA ILE A 805 25.88 17.30 -17.45
C ILE A 805 27.25 17.54 -18.13
N THR A 806 28.35 17.25 -17.44
CA THR A 806 29.71 17.35 -18.00
C THR A 806 29.94 16.33 -19.11
N GLU A 807 29.44 15.09 -18.95
CA GLU A 807 29.51 14.06 -19.98
C GLU A 807 28.61 14.41 -21.17
N VAL A 808 27.43 15.01 -20.91
CA VAL A 808 26.54 15.54 -21.96
C VAL A 808 27.22 16.66 -22.74
N GLN A 809 27.94 17.57 -22.09
CA GLN A 809 28.69 18.61 -22.78
C GLN A 809 29.78 18.03 -23.71
N SER A 810 30.57 17.07 -23.22
CA SER A 810 31.55 16.35 -24.05
C SER A 810 30.89 15.62 -25.22
N PHE A 811 29.72 15.03 -25.00
CA PHE A 811 28.91 14.39 -26.03
C PHE A 811 28.47 15.40 -27.11
N LEU A 812 27.97 16.58 -26.74
CA LEU A 812 27.54 17.62 -27.68
C LEU A 812 28.71 18.13 -28.54
N GLU A 813 29.89 18.31 -27.92
CA GLU A 813 31.12 18.71 -28.61
C GLU A 813 31.57 17.65 -29.64
N LEU A 814 31.58 16.37 -29.26
CA LEU A 814 31.93 15.25 -30.15
C LEU A 814 30.97 15.10 -31.34
N SER A 815 29.68 15.30 -31.09
CA SER A 815 28.60 15.12 -32.07
C SER A 815 28.32 16.39 -32.90
N LYS A 816 28.98 17.51 -32.59
CA LYS A 816 28.77 18.83 -33.21
C LYS A 816 27.35 19.39 -33.05
N PHE A 817 26.64 19.01 -31.99
CA PHE A 817 25.37 19.63 -31.62
C PHE A 817 25.61 20.90 -30.81
N LYS A 818 24.75 21.90 -30.98
CA LYS A 818 24.70 23.08 -30.12
C LYS A 818 23.81 22.78 -28.91
N PRO A 819 24.07 23.36 -27.72
CA PRO A 819 23.16 23.24 -26.58
C PRO A 819 21.70 23.64 -26.88
N HIS A 820 21.50 24.58 -27.81
CA HIS A 820 20.17 25.05 -28.23
C HIS A 820 19.43 24.12 -29.20
N ASP A 821 20.07 23.03 -29.67
CA ASP A 821 19.38 22.04 -30.51
C ASP A 821 18.35 21.22 -29.70
N PHE A 822 18.44 21.26 -28.36
CA PHE A 822 17.51 20.62 -27.43
C PHE A 822 16.82 21.66 -26.55
N ASP A 823 15.55 21.41 -26.19
CA ASP A 823 14.77 22.28 -25.31
C ASP A 823 15.06 22.02 -23.82
N ALA A 824 15.43 20.77 -23.48
CA ALA A 824 15.78 20.38 -22.13
C ALA A 824 16.66 19.13 -22.12
N TYR A 825 17.39 18.96 -21.01
CA TYR A 825 18.24 17.81 -20.74
C TYR A 825 17.84 17.21 -19.40
N ILE A 826 17.53 15.92 -19.39
CA ILE A 826 17.32 15.13 -18.17
C ILE A 826 18.60 14.32 -17.96
N CYS A 827 19.34 14.62 -16.90
CA CYS A 827 20.65 14.04 -16.62
C CYS A 827 20.59 13.16 -15.36
N ASN A 828 21.67 12.42 -15.11
CA ASN A 828 21.86 11.66 -13.87
C ASN A 828 20.67 10.72 -13.57
N SER A 829 20.18 10.02 -14.60
CA SER A 829 19.03 9.10 -14.51
C SER A 829 17.75 9.75 -14.00
N GLY A 830 17.59 11.07 -14.23
CA GLY A 830 16.43 11.84 -13.78
C GLY A 830 16.62 12.55 -12.45
N GLY A 831 17.83 12.53 -11.86
CA GLY A 831 18.15 13.32 -10.68
C GLY A 831 18.22 14.82 -10.94
N GLU A 832 18.43 15.25 -12.19
CA GLU A 832 18.56 16.68 -12.52
C GLU A 832 17.95 17.00 -13.88
N VAL A 833 17.41 18.23 -14.01
CA VAL A 833 16.87 18.79 -15.24
C VAL A 833 17.62 20.08 -15.55
N TYR A 834 18.07 20.22 -16.80
CA TYR A 834 18.81 21.37 -17.29
C TYR A 834 18.16 21.99 -18.52
N TYR A 835 18.33 23.29 -18.67
CA TYR A 835 17.91 24.10 -19.81
C TYR A 835 19.11 24.74 -20.49
N PRO A 836 19.11 24.91 -21.83
CA PRO A 836 20.14 25.69 -22.52
C PRO A 836 20.05 27.19 -22.17
N CYS A 837 21.18 27.85 -21.96
CA CYS A 837 21.23 29.26 -21.56
C CYS A 837 21.08 30.21 -22.77
N LEU A 838 20.08 31.10 -22.79
CA LEU A 838 19.73 31.96 -23.95
C LEU A 838 20.78 33.03 -24.29
N ASN A 839 21.73 33.36 -23.41
CA ASN A 839 22.64 34.50 -23.54
C ASN A 839 24.10 34.14 -23.88
N SER A 840 24.36 32.94 -24.42
CA SER A 840 25.74 32.49 -24.67
C SER A 840 26.45 33.23 -25.81
N GLU A 841 25.75 34.06 -26.61
CA GLU A 841 26.37 34.80 -27.71
C GLU A 841 27.13 36.05 -27.26
N GLU A 842 26.84 36.62 -26.09
CA GLU A 842 27.47 37.88 -25.65
C GLU A 842 28.64 37.71 -24.66
N LYS A 843 28.82 36.53 -24.04
CA LYS A 843 29.99 36.20 -23.19
C LYS A 843 30.38 34.72 -23.28
N PRO A 844 31.51 34.37 -23.94
CA PRO A 844 31.97 32.97 -24.09
C PRO A 844 32.50 32.32 -22.79
N SER A 845 32.41 33.00 -21.65
CA SER A 845 32.85 32.51 -20.33
C SER A 845 31.70 32.17 -19.37
N GLY A 846 30.43 32.27 -19.81
CA GLY A 846 29.26 31.89 -19.02
C GLY A 846 28.91 30.40 -19.12
N PRO A 847 28.15 29.84 -18.17
CA PRO A 847 27.72 28.44 -18.22
C PRO A 847 26.72 28.21 -19.36
N SER A 848 26.95 27.18 -20.18
CA SER A 848 26.08 26.82 -21.32
C SER A 848 24.70 26.28 -20.92
N PHE A 849 24.54 25.88 -19.65
CA PHE A 849 23.34 25.25 -19.10
C PHE A 849 22.90 25.92 -17.81
N THR A 850 21.59 25.94 -17.57
CA THR A 850 20.95 26.40 -16.33
C THR A 850 20.20 25.23 -15.70
N VAL A 851 20.43 24.97 -14.41
CA VAL A 851 19.74 23.91 -13.65
C VAL A 851 18.31 24.37 -13.32
N ASP A 852 17.34 23.46 -13.40
CA ASP A 852 15.99 23.69 -12.86
C ASP A 852 16.01 23.60 -11.32
N SER A 853 16.11 24.74 -10.64
CA SER A 853 16.05 24.79 -9.18
C SER A 853 14.71 24.32 -8.61
N ASP A 854 13.61 24.53 -9.34
CA ASP A 854 12.29 24.08 -8.89
C ASP A 854 12.20 22.56 -8.92
N TYR A 855 12.75 21.91 -9.96
CA TYR A 855 12.86 20.45 -10.01
C TYR A 855 13.71 19.90 -8.86
N GLN A 856 14.83 20.56 -8.54
CA GLN A 856 15.66 20.15 -7.39
C GLN A 856 14.83 20.17 -6.09
N THR A 857 14.10 21.26 -5.81
CA THR A 857 13.23 21.32 -4.62
C THR A 857 12.08 20.32 -4.66
N HIS A 858 11.61 19.96 -5.86
CA HIS A 858 10.53 18.99 -6.08
C HIS A 858 10.94 17.57 -5.65
N ILE A 859 12.16 17.16 -5.97
CA ILE A 859 12.68 15.82 -5.67
C ILE A 859 13.50 15.73 -4.37
N ASP A 860 13.81 16.85 -3.72
CA ASP A 860 14.63 16.90 -2.49
C ASP A 860 14.01 16.15 -1.30
N TYR A 861 12.73 15.81 -1.45
CA TYR A 861 11.96 15.11 -0.43
C TYR A 861 12.62 13.80 0.03
N ARG A 862 13.07 13.79 1.30
CA ARG A 862 13.73 12.66 1.98
C ARG A 862 15.02 12.17 1.32
N TRP A 863 15.69 13.00 0.52
CA TRP A 863 16.87 12.61 -0.23
C TRP A 863 18.08 12.22 0.64
N GLY A 864 18.18 12.75 1.85
CA GLY A 864 19.15 12.30 2.86
C GLY A 864 20.61 12.70 2.66
N GLY A 865 20.97 13.20 1.49
CA GLY A 865 22.22 13.94 1.24
C GLY A 865 23.48 13.17 1.65
N GLU A 866 24.39 13.86 2.35
CA GLU A 866 25.73 13.34 2.65
C GLU A 866 25.72 12.08 3.55
N ASP A 867 24.72 11.92 4.40
CA ASP A 867 24.64 10.75 5.28
C ASP A 867 24.24 9.48 4.53
N LEU A 868 23.36 9.64 3.53
CA LEU A 868 23.06 8.58 2.57
C LEU A 868 24.35 8.21 1.81
N ARG A 869 25.09 9.20 1.31
CA ARG A 869 26.36 9.00 0.61
C ARG A 869 27.37 8.21 1.45
N LYS A 870 27.63 8.63 2.69
CA LYS A 870 28.51 7.91 3.64
C LYS A 870 28.07 6.46 3.87
N THR A 871 26.78 6.22 3.97
CA THR A 871 26.23 4.88 4.16
C THR A 871 26.49 3.99 2.94
N ILE A 872 26.31 4.53 1.73
CA ILE A 872 26.58 3.80 0.49
C ILE A 872 28.08 3.52 0.32
N ILE A 873 28.95 4.48 0.67
CA ILE A 873 30.41 4.28 0.65
C ILE A 873 30.80 3.14 1.60
N ARG A 874 30.30 3.14 2.84
CA ARG A 874 30.54 2.07 3.82
C ARG A 874 30.06 0.71 3.32
N TRP A 875 28.92 0.68 2.64
CA TRP A 875 28.40 -0.54 2.00
C TRP A 875 29.33 -1.03 0.88
N ALA A 876 29.80 -0.13 0.01
CA ALA A 876 30.75 -0.45 -1.05
C ALA A 876 32.08 -0.99 -0.48
N ASP A 877 32.59 -0.39 0.60
CA ASP A 877 33.79 -0.85 1.31
C ASP A 877 33.61 -2.26 1.92
N SER A 878 32.44 -2.54 2.50
CA SER A 878 32.13 -3.88 3.02
C SER A 878 32.12 -4.96 1.95
N LEU A 879 31.79 -4.62 0.69
CA LEU A 879 31.87 -5.55 -0.43
C LEU A 879 33.33 -5.77 -0.84
N ASN A 880 34.09 -4.69 -0.97
CA ASN A 880 35.52 -4.74 -1.29
C ASN A 880 36.31 -5.56 -0.25
N GLY A 881 36.00 -5.46 1.04
CA GLY A 881 36.66 -6.22 2.11
C GLY A 881 36.43 -7.73 2.10
N LYS A 882 35.42 -8.23 1.37
CA LYS A 882 35.19 -9.69 1.19
C LYS A 882 36.06 -10.27 0.06
N VAL A 883 36.67 -9.44 -0.77
CA VAL A 883 37.56 -9.86 -1.86
C VAL A 883 38.96 -10.09 -1.29
N LYS A 884 39.38 -11.36 -1.23
CA LYS A 884 40.66 -11.76 -0.60
C LYS A 884 41.92 -11.29 -1.34
N ASN A 885 41.81 -10.73 -2.54
CA ASN A 885 42.95 -10.25 -3.32
C ASN A 885 42.96 -8.70 -3.38
N LYS A 886 43.91 -8.10 -2.66
CA LYS A 886 44.10 -6.65 -2.45
C LYS A 886 44.39 -5.79 -3.70
N ALA A 887 44.24 -6.29 -4.94
CA ALA A 887 44.70 -5.58 -6.13
C ALA A 887 43.61 -4.82 -6.90
N GLU A 888 42.34 -5.19 -6.83
CA GLU A 888 41.27 -4.51 -7.60
C GLU A 888 40.02 -4.20 -6.77
N ILE A 889 39.75 -2.92 -6.59
CA ILE A 889 38.54 -2.38 -5.96
C ILE A 889 37.34 -2.66 -6.88
N ALA A 890 36.31 -3.36 -6.39
CA ALA A 890 35.14 -3.75 -7.19
C ALA A 890 34.19 -2.57 -7.45
N ILE A 891 34.02 -1.67 -6.47
CA ILE A 891 33.16 -0.48 -6.55
C ILE A 891 33.95 0.76 -6.11
N LYS A 892 34.01 1.78 -6.96
CA LYS A 892 34.66 3.06 -6.69
C LYS A 892 33.69 4.22 -6.91
N GLU A 893 33.60 5.13 -5.97
CA GLU A 893 32.84 6.37 -6.13
C GLU A 893 33.41 7.22 -7.28
N ILE A 894 32.51 7.78 -8.08
CA ILE A 894 32.81 8.79 -9.09
C ILE A 894 32.45 10.13 -8.46
N ASP A 895 33.37 11.10 -8.48
CA ASP A 895 33.07 12.45 -8.05
C ASP A 895 32.14 13.10 -9.08
N SER A 896 30.83 12.85 -8.92
CA SER A 896 29.77 13.56 -9.62
C SER A 896 29.49 14.80 -8.79
N ALA A 897 29.82 15.99 -9.29
CA ALA A 897 29.51 17.27 -8.64
C ALA A 897 27.99 17.58 -8.52
N SER A 898 27.14 16.53 -8.54
CA SER A 898 25.69 16.58 -8.44
C SER A 898 25.25 16.45 -6.99
N ALA A 899 24.29 17.27 -6.59
CA ALA A 899 23.67 17.20 -5.27
C ALA A 899 22.61 16.09 -5.17
N HIS A 900 22.01 15.68 -6.30
CA HIS A 900 20.84 14.79 -6.38
C HIS A 900 21.11 13.46 -7.10
N CYS A 901 22.38 13.09 -7.26
CA CYS A 901 22.81 11.79 -7.75
C CYS A 901 24.16 11.40 -7.16
N PHE A 902 24.24 10.20 -6.59
CA PHE A 902 25.51 9.59 -6.18
C PHE A 902 25.87 8.47 -7.15
N SER A 903 26.97 8.64 -7.89
CA SER A 903 27.41 7.70 -8.92
C SER A 903 28.60 6.85 -8.49
N PHE A 904 28.53 5.55 -8.73
CA PHE A 904 29.58 4.58 -8.42
C PHE A 904 29.95 3.77 -9.65
N ARG A 905 31.26 3.64 -9.94
CA ARG A 905 31.80 2.79 -11.00
C ARG A 905 32.02 1.38 -10.49
N ILE A 906 31.55 0.41 -11.26
CA ILE A 906 31.68 -1.02 -11.01
C ILE A 906 32.71 -1.58 -11.99
N LYS A 907 33.76 -2.21 -11.48
CA LYS A 907 34.79 -2.87 -12.30
C LYS A 907 34.47 -4.34 -12.55
N ASP A 908 34.13 -5.08 -11.51
CA ASP A 908 33.78 -6.50 -11.59
C ASP A 908 32.27 -6.70 -11.44
N GLN A 909 31.60 -6.96 -12.56
CA GLN A 909 30.15 -7.19 -12.60
C GLN A 909 29.73 -8.49 -11.88
N SER A 910 30.63 -9.46 -11.68
CA SER A 910 30.29 -10.74 -11.05
C SER A 910 30.09 -10.66 -9.54
N LEU A 911 30.69 -9.64 -8.91
CA LEU A 911 30.64 -9.43 -7.45
C LEU A 911 29.48 -8.53 -7.00
N VAL A 912 28.78 -7.90 -7.95
CA VAL A 912 27.75 -6.92 -7.65
C VAL A 912 26.39 -7.59 -7.40
N PRO A 913 25.73 -7.27 -6.28
CA PRO A 913 24.44 -7.88 -5.98
C PRO A 913 23.33 -7.36 -6.91
N PRO A 914 22.28 -8.17 -7.14
CA PRO A 914 21.06 -7.73 -7.82
C PRO A 914 20.50 -6.43 -7.23
N VAL A 915 19.92 -5.54 -8.06
CA VAL A 915 19.34 -4.24 -7.60
C VAL A 915 18.37 -4.42 -6.45
N LYS A 916 17.58 -5.51 -6.47
CA LYS A 916 16.65 -5.87 -5.39
C LYS A 916 17.32 -5.94 -4.01
N GLU A 917 18.55 -6.44 -3.94
CA GLU A 917 19.27 -6.59 -2.68
C GLU A 917 19.82 -5.24 -2.23
N VAL A 918 20.30 -4.41 -3.16
CA VAL A 918 20.72 -3.02 -2.86
C VAL A 918 19.54 -2.22 -2.30
N ARG A 919 18.38 -2.26 -2.98
CA ARG A 919 17.14 -1.60 -2.51
C ARG A 919 16.70 -2.13 -1.14
N ARG A 920 16.75 -3.45 -0.95
CA ARG A 920 16.43 -4.09 0.33
C ARG A 920 17.32 -3.57 1.46
N LEU A 921 18.63 -3.48 1.25
CA LEU A 921 19.59 -2.98 2.26
C LEU A 921 19.34 -1.51 2.62
N LEU A 922 19.01 -0.67 1.63
CA LEU A 922 18.64 0.73 1.87
C LEU A 922 17.33 0.84 2.66
N ARG A 923 16.30 0.06 2.28
CA ARG A 923 14.99 0.02 2.93
C ARG A 923 15.06 -0.40 4.41
N ILE A 924 15.81 -1.45 4.75
CA ILE A 924 15.93 -1.91 6.15
C ILE A 924 16.63 -0.89 7.06
N GLN A 925 17.42 0.03 6.48
CA GLN A 925 18.04 1.15 7.19
C GLN A 925 17.21 2.44 7.11
N ALA A 926 15.98 2.36 6.58
CA ALA A 926 15.06 3.48 6.39
C ALA A 926 15.57 4.60 5.46
N LEU A 927 16.48 4.28 4.54
CA LEU A 927 16.97 5.21 3.52
C LEU A 927 16.08 5.12 2.26
N ARG A 928 15.49 6.25 1.84
CA ARG A 928 14.51 6.28 0.74
C ARG A 928 15.13 6.89 -0.51
N CYS A 929 15.58 6.02 -1.40
CA CYS A 929 16.20 6.41 -2.66
C CYS A 929 16.08 5.28 -3.70
N HIS A 930 16.28 5.61 -4.97
CA HIS A 930 16.33 4.66 -6.06
C HIS A 930 17.78 4.33 -6.43
N ALA A 931 18.12 3.05 -6.32
CA ALA A 931 19.32 2.48 -6.92
C ALA A 931 19.00 2.03 -8.35
N ILE A 932 19.77 2.55 -9.32
CA ILE A 932 19.64 2.30 -10.75
C ILE A 932 20.99 1.84 -11.31
N TYR A 933 21.04 0.64 -11.86
CA TYR A 933 22.20 0.24 -12.68
C TYR A 933 22.03 0.78 -14.09
N CYS A 934 23.09 1.39 -14.59
CA CYS A 934 23.20 1.97 -15.93
C CYS A 934 24.49 1.52 -16.62
N GLN A 935 24.62 1.80 -17.92
CA GLN A 935 25.78 1.42 -18.75
C GLN A 935 26.10 -0.09 -18.65
N SER A 936 25.11 -0.94 -18.93
CA SER A 936 25.21 -2.41 -18.83
C SER A 936 25.71 -2.92 -17.48
N GLY A 937 25.38 -2.22 -16.39
CA GLY A 937 25.74 -2.58 -15.02
C GLY A 937 27.14 -2.15 -14.58
N SER A 938 27.86 -1.36 -15.40
CA SER A 938 29.16 -0.80 -15.06
C SER A 938 29.09 0.47 -14.19
N ARG A 939 27.90 1.07 -14.06
CA ARG A 939 27.66 2.23 -13.19
C ARG A 939 26.39 2.01 -12.36
N LEU A 940 26.45 2.42 -11.10
CA LEU A 940 25.31 2.48 -10.18
C LEU A 940 25.06 3.94 -9.84
N ASN A 941 23.89 4.45 -10.22
CA ASN A 941 23.38 5.74 -9.79
C ASN A 941 22.41 5.53 -8.63
N VAL A 942 22.55 6.32 -7.58
CA VAL A 942 21.55 6.44 -6.52
C VAL A 942 20.94 7.83 -6.63
N ILE A 943 19.62 7.92 -6.73
CA ILE A 943 18.84 9.16 -6.93
C ILE A 943 17.64 9.23 -5.95
N PRO A 944 17.02 10.41 -5.75
CA PRO A 944 15.88 10.55 -4.85
C PRO A 944 14.73 9.58 -5.15
N VAL A 945 13.97 9.21 -4.11
CA VAL A 945 12.85 8.25 -4.22
C VAL A 945 11.71 8.71 -5.13
N LEU A 946 11.59 10.01 -5.39
CA LEU A 946 10.58 10.56 -6.30
C LEU A 946 11.16 10.93 -7.67
N ALA A 947 12.47 10.70 -7.88
CA ALA A 947 13.16 11.02 -9.11
C ALA A 947 13.28 9.78 -10.01
N SER A 948 13.01 9.98 -11.29
CA SER A 948 13.33 9.06 -12.37
C SER A 948 13.23 9.84 -13.69
N ARG A 949 13.72 9.25 -14.78
CA ARG A 949 13.56 9.87 -16.11
C ARG A 949 12.09 10.05 -16.50
N SER A 950 11.24 9.08 -16.16
CA SER A 950 9.79 9.18 -16.42
C SER A 950 9.09 10.19 -15.52
N GLN A 951 9.49 10.32 -14.26
CA GLN A 951 8.95 11.34 -13.35
C GLN A 951 9.37 12.75 -13.76
N ALA A 952 10.60 12.94 -14.25
CA ALA A 952 11.03 14.20 -14.84
C ALA A 952 10.13 14.62 -16.03
N LEU A 953 9.74 13.66 -16.90
CA LEU A 953 8.80 13.94 -17.99
C LEU A 953 7.40 14.35 -17.48
N ARG A 954 6.89 13.69 -16.43
CA ARG A 954 5.60 14.07 -15.79
C ARG A 954 5.68 15.44 -15.11
N TYR A 955 6.80 15.75 -14.46
CA TYR A 955 7.08 17.08 -13.92
C TYR A 955 7.03 18.13 -15.04
N MET A 956 7.64 17.85 -16.19
CA MET A 956 7.61 18.75 -17.35
C MET A 956 6.20 18.92 -17.93
N PHE A 957 5.35 17.88 -17.93
CA PHE A 957 3.93 18.00 -18.27
C PHE A 957 3.23 19.03 -17.36
N ILE A 958 3.44 18.96 -16.05
CA ILE A 958 2.84 19.91 -15.09
C ILE A 958 3.41 21.32 -15.31
N ARG A 959 4.74 21.43 -15.47
CA ARG A 959 5.48 22.69 -15.61
C ARG A 959 5.14 23.42 -16.90
N TRP A 960 5.12 22.72 -18.03
CA TRP A 960 4.95 23.29 -19.36
C TRP A 960 3.51 23.21 -19.88
N GLY A 961 2.64 22.41 -19.25
CA GLY A 961 1.27 22.21 -19.70
C GLY A 961 1.13 21.46 -21.03
N ILE A 962 2.16 20.72 -21.45
CA ILE A 962 2.16 19.94 -22.71
C ILE A 962 1.63 18.55 -22.43
N ASN A 963 0.58 18.13 -23.12
CA ASN A 963 -0.02 16.79 -22.95
C ASN A 963 0.98 15.65 -23.21
N LEU A 964 1.02 14.66 -22.31
CA LEU A 964 1.90 13.49 -22.42
C LEU A 964 1.64 12.68 -23.70
N SER A 965 0.42 12.70 -24.23
CA SER A 965 0.09 12.04 -25.52
C SER A 965 0.79 12.68 -26.74
N ASN A 966 1.32 13.89 -26.59
CA ASN A 966 2.10 14.59 -27.61
C ASN A 966 3.61 14.28 -27.54
N LEU A 967 4.04 13.43 -26.59
CA LEU A 967 5.42 12.97 -26.47
C LEU A 967 5.65 11.73 -27.34
N VAL A 968 6.81 11.68 -27.99
CA VAL A 968 7.36 10.47 -28.60
C VAL A 968 8.69 10.15 -27.94
N VAL A 969 8.77 9.00 -27.27
CA VAL A 969 9.94 8.55 -26.52
C VAL A 969 10.68 7.49 -27.34
N PHE A 970 11.95 7.73 -27.63
CA PHE A 970 12.86 6.74 -28.18
C PHE A 970 13.63 6.09 -27.03
N ALA A 971 13.40 4.81 -26.78
CA ALA A 971 14.05 4.05 -25.70
C ALA A 971 14.91 2.91 -26.28
N GLY A 972 16.06 2.62 -25.67
CA GLY A 972 16.87 1.44 -26.03
C GLY A 972 16.24 0.14 -25.53
N GLY A 973 16.36 -0.96 -26.29
CA GLY A 973 15.68 -2.23 -25.98
C GLY A 973 16.16 -2.97 -24.73
N SER A 974 17.33 -2.64 -24.21
CA SER A 974 17.88 -3.18 -22.95
C SER A 974 18.73 -2.11 -22.28
N GLY A 975 18.09 -1.14 -21.63
CA GLY A 975 18.76 -0.03 -20.96
C GLY A 975 18.83 -0.18 -19.44
N ASP A 976 18.80 0.96 -18.76
CA ASP A 976 18.77 1.07 -17.30
C ASP A 976 17.57 0.38 -16.65
N THR A 977 17.66 0.12 -15.34
CA THR A 977 16.58 -0.56 -14.61
C THR A 977 15.27 0.23 -14.47
N ASP A 978 15.24 1.53 -14.79
CA ASP A 978 14.03 2.36 -14.83
C ASP A 978 13.30 2.31 -16.19
N TYR A 979 13.81 1.51 -17.14
CA TYR A 979 13.24 1.28 -18.48
C TYR A 979 11.71 1.03 -18.48
N GLU A 980 11.21 0.25 -17.51
CA GLU A 980 9.78 -0.11 -17.40
C GLU A 980 8.86 1.11 -17.42
N LEU A 981 9.24 2.18 -16.72
CA LEU A 981 8.41 3.38 -16.58
C LEU A 981 8.55 4.36 -17.75
N LEU A 982 9.58 4.19 -18.59
CA LEU A 982 9.77 4.99 -19.80
C LEU A 982 9.01 4.41 -21.00
N VAL A 983 8.79 3.10 -21.01
CA VAL A 983 8.13 2.41 -22.11
C VAL A 983 6.61 2.53 -22.03
N GLY A 984 6.05 2.36 -20.83
CA GLY A 984 4.61 2.44 -20.59
C GLY A 984 4.13 3.86 -20.31
N GLY A 985 2.91 4.18 -20.75
CA GLY A 985 2.28 5.48 -20.55
C GLY A 985 1.32 5.81 -21.69
N VAL A 986 0.78 7.03 -21.68
CA VAL A 986 -0.05 7.55 -22.80
C VAL A 986 0.78 8.11 -23.96
N HIS A 987 2.08 8.34 -23.75
CA HIS A 987 3.01 8.75 -24.80
C HIS A 987 3.27 7.61 -25.78
N LYS A 988 3.78 7.96 -26.96
CA LYS A 988 4.19 6.98 -27.97
C LYS A 988 5.64 6.59 -27.74
N THR A 989 5.96 5.31 -27.81
CA THR A 989 7.31 4.79 -27.57
C THR A 989 7.83 4.03 -28.80
N VAL A 990 9.03 4.37 -29.24
CA VAL A 990 9.81 3.60 -30.22
C VAL A 990 10.94 2.89 -29.47
N VAL A 991 10.91 1.56 -29.46
CA VAL A 991 11.93 0.73 -28.80
C VAL A 991 12.99 0.34 -29.82
N LEU A 992 14.22 0.84 -29.65
CA LEU A 992 15.34 0.56 -30.54
C LEU A 992 16.02 -0.76 -30.15
N LYS A 993 15.74 -1.84 -30.90
CA LYS A 993 16.39 -3.14 -30.69
C LYS A 993 17.82 -3.11 -31.22
N GLY A 994 18.73 -3.80 -30.51
CA GLY A 994 20.17 -3.85 -30.87
C GLY A 994 21.01 -2.69 -30.33
N VAL A 995 20.39 -1.67 -29.71
CA VAL A 995 21.09 -0.65 -28.93
C VAL A 995 21.21 -1.16 -27.49
N CYS A 996 22.43 -1.23 -26.94
CA CYS A 996 22.76 -1.77 -25.61
C CYS A 996 22.51 -3.27 -25.41
N THR A 997 23.00 -4.12 -26.32
CA THR A 997 22.78 -5.58 -26.30
C THR A 997 23.33 -6.30 -25.04
N ASP A 998 24.34 -5.74 -24.39
CA ASP A 998 25.03 -6.39 -23.25
C ASP A 998 24.26 -6.27 -21.92
N ALA A 999 23.23 -5.43 -21.85
CA ALA A 999 22.45 -5.15 -20.64
C ALA A 999 21.37 -6.19 -20.30
N SER A 1000 21.18 -7.24 -21.12
CA SER A 1000 20.26 -8.35 -20.80
C SER A 1000 20.51 -8.98 -19.42
N LYS A 1001 21.76 -8.92 -18.94
CA LYS A 1001 22.18 -9.36 -17.58
C LYS A 1001 21.69 -8.45 -16.44
N VAL A 1002 21.38 -7.19 -16.71
CA VAL A 1002 20.89 -6.24 -15.69
C VAL A 1002 19.41 -6.52 -15.39
N HIS A 1003 18.63 -6.83 -16.42
CA HIS A 1003 17.20 -7.14 -16.29
C HIS A 1003 16.91 -8.55 -15.76
N SER A 1004 17.82 -9.52 -15.94
CA SER A 1004 17.68 -10.87 -15.38
C SER A 1004 17.74 -10.90 -13.84
N ASN A 1005 18.22 -9.82 -13.21
CA ASN A 1005 18.33 -9.65 -11.77
C ASN A 1005 17.06 -9.08 -11.09
N ARG A 1006 15.99 -8.84 -11.84
CA ARG A 1006 14.70 -8.37 -11.32
C ARG A 1006 14.05 -9.37 -10.35
N ASN A 1007 13.13 -8.88 -9.53
CA ASN A 1007 12.28 -9.72 -8.66
C ASN A 1007 11.17 -10.45 -9.44
N TYR A 1008 10.86 -9.96 -10.64
CA TYR A 1008 9.78 -10.45 -11.48
C TYR A 1008 10.18 -10.36 -12.97
N PRO A 1009 9.63 -11.25 -13.82
CA PRO A 1009 9.77 -11.16 -15.28
C PRO A 1009 9.24 -9.83 -15.87
N LEU A 1010 9.89 -9.33 -16.92
CA LEU A 1010 9.50 -8.08 -17.59
C LEU A 1010 8.13 -8.16 -18.27
N GLU A 1011 7.74 -9.35 -18.73
CA GLU A 1011 6.40 -9.67 -19.25
C GLU A 1011 5.27 -9.42 -18.24
N HIS A 1012 5.57 -9.32 -16.94
CA HIS A 1012 4.57 -8.97 -15.93
C HIS A 1012 4.22 -7.48 -15.92
N VAL A 1013 5.04 -6.63 -16.56
CA VAL A 1013 4.93 -5.16 -16.47
C VAL A 1013 4.98 -4.46 -17.82
N LEU A 1014 5.32 -5.16 -18.91
CA LEU A 1014 5.19 -4.65 -20.25
C LEU A 1014 4.00 -5.30 -20.97
N PRO A 1015 3.15 -4.50 -21.64
CA PRO A 1015 2.00 -5.04 -22.36
C PRO A 1015 2.49 -5.84 -23.57
N ALA A 1016 1.91 -7.02 -23.81
CA ALA A 1016 2.26 -7.86 -24.95
C ALA A 1016 1.88 -7.23 -26.31
N MET A 1017 0.83 -6.39 -26.32
CA MET A 1017 0.37 -5.62 -27.48
C MET A 1017 -0.10 -4.25 -26.98
N ASN A 1018 0.59 -3.18 -27.36
CA ASN A 1018 0.16 -1.80 -27.11
C ASN A 1018 0.32 -0.99 -28.39
N PRO A 1019 -0.74 -0.34 -28.91
CA PRO A 1019 -0.66 0.45 -30.14
C PRO A 1019 0.28 1.66 -30.03
N ASN A 1020 0.61 2.11 -28.81
CA ASN A 1020 1.53 3.22 -28.58
C ASN A 1020 3.00 2.78 -28.55
N ILE A 1021 3.30 1.48 -28.56
CA ILE A 1021 4.67 0.95 -28.49
C ILE A 1021 5.01 0.25 -29.79
N VAL A 1022 6.08 0.68 -30.46
CA VAL A 1022 6.57 0.04 -31.68
C VAL A 1022 8.03 -0.36 -31.52
N ASP A 1023 8.30 -1.64 -31.79
CA ASP A 1023 9.64 -2.19 -31.83
C ASP A 1023 10.32 -1.89 -33.17
N CYS A 1024 11.52 -1.31 -33.11
CA CYS A 1024 12.36 -1.00 -34.25
C CYS A 1024 13.50 -2.02 -34.33
N GLY A 1025 13.56 -2.80 -35.42
CA GLY A 1025 14.48 -3.95 -35.56
C GLY A 1025 15.97 -3.58 -35.60
N SER A 1026 16.30 -2.41 -36.13
CA SER A 1026 17.64 -1.80 -36.07
C SER A 1026 17.55 -0.28 -35.94
N CYS A 1027 18.64 0.41 -35.61
CA CYS A 1027 18.72 1.88 -35.63
C CYS A 1027 18.95 2.43 -37.06
N SER A 1028 18.42 1.76 -38.09
CA SER A 1028 18.52 2.22 -39.48
C SER A 1028 17.50 3.33 -39.77
N GLN A 1029 17.80 4.13 -40.80
CA GLN A 1029 16.92 5.23 -41.21
C GLN A 1029 15.54 4.73 -41.68
N GLU A 1030 15.49 3.56 -42.30
CA GLU A 1030 14.29 2.93 -42.84
C GLU A 1030 13.39 2.41 -41.72
N ASP A 1031 13.96 1.68 -40.76
CA ASP A 1031 13.19 1.08 -39.67
C ASP A 1031 12.56 2.14 -38.75
N ILE A 1032 13.30 3.19 -38.41
CA ILE A 1032 12.77 4.30 -37.58
C ILE A 1032 11.66 5.03 -38.33
N SER A 1033 11.79 5.19 -39.64
CA SER A 1033 10.73 5.82 -40.46
C SER A 1033 9.47 4.98 -40.50
N VAL A 1034 9.60 3.66 -40.64
CA VAL A 1034 8.47 2.71 -40.58
C VAL A 1034 7.81 2.76 -39.20
N ALA A 1035 8.61 2.77 -38.12
CA ALA A 1035 8.09 2.84 -36.76
C ALA A 1035 7.29 4.14 -36.51
N LEU A 1036 7.81 5.28 -36.96
CA LEU A 1036 7.10 6.56 -36.89
C LEU A 1036 5.80 6.54 -37.71
N ASN A 1037 5.83 5.98 -38.93
CA ASN A 1037 4.63 5.84 -39.76
C ASN A 1037 3.56 4.98 -39.07
N ASN A 1038 3.94 3.86 -38.45
CA ASN A 1038 3.05 2.99 -37.69
C ASN A 1038 2.42 3.70 -36.48
N LEU A 1039 3.16 4.62 -35.87
CA LEU A 1039 2.69 5.50 -34.80
C LEU A 1039 1.83 6.67 -35.32
N GLY A 1040 1.47 6.69 -36.61
CA GLY A 1040 0.63 7.70 -37.22
C GLY A 1040 1.35 8.99 -37.63
N PHE A 1041 2.68 8.96 -37.78
CA PHE A 1041 3.46 10.06 -38.36
C PHE A 1041 3.67 9.77 -39.85
N SER A 1042 2.82 10.28 -40.73
CA SER A 1042 2.99 10.07 -42.17
C SER A 1042 4.14 10.91 -42.74
N LYS A 1043 5.06 10.27 -43.47
CA LYS A 1043 5.85 10.97 -44.50
C LYS A 1043 4.90 11.30 -45.65
N GLU A 1044 4.94 12.52 -46.15
CA GLU A 1044 4.62 12.73 -47.55
C GLU A 1044 5.87 12.48 -48.37
#